data_AF-A0A5B0LXA1-F1
#
_entry.id   AF-A0A5B0LXA1-F1
#
_cell.length_a   1.000
_cell.length_b   1.000
_cell.length_c   1.000
_cell.angle_alpha   90.00
_cell.angle_beta   90.00
_cell.angle_gamma   90.00
#
_symmetry.space_group_name_H-M   'P 1'
#
loop_
_entity.id
_entity.type
_entity.pdbx_description
1 polymer ?
#
loop_
_entity_poly.entity_id
_entity_poly.type
_entity_poly.pdbx_seq_one_letter_code
_entity_poly.pdbx_strand_id
1 'polypeptide(L)'
;MVNAARPSSNSDKEIINLRNKFYDWLMEKGTLELNVKRDSWLKRKAAELADLKPTPATVELAVNLQALSMLWKGYQISFSIAFQIGLLQFFPVTLGDNLGIMMQALAEDEPTNFKVIEAFYNCMLTKKEEIYGYSSFQKAIKTILPKPYQVAMSNFPSLTDLIQIAARQYFMILIAELAEVCQDIGPSIIAHRDNFWEQLEIVSIRDNFQPLIKAYHKFCQYFKDGAPFDKAFEYYELVTSITNDLIQMEGAEAKRIRSAHVDKLVVVQASTSQTKGSNPEESEERLVNEEVERAMRHKFNLAMNYVEELHQGLRSGTVRDKFHPTTRADEEQIHEIATLFRDLMTPQHIKDLQEVDYKINLEVSKTNLPEVVKSKVNALTSILHTRIRNSKATQSTYSSGESSGELWGKALAEAFSSQLQDHSLATSDDQQLLSNRPSLQNNPVIWRGIKSTIEREFTTISSANADILLDCLRRVQTFFMTQEISQRIYSVLKGTNDSEKNHLLQWAQNKLNGLQEYPRLITSYELDKLRNVFMNLIKPDSREHSSAEWEQKLCLMVSELSSSDLAMMMVEIVGDFGQLLSAQRLHRRLEEEVKPSVKPETYSILQRILPGEDGTTEFQPDEFQQKKLIEMLETSKGSDIVKFLNCFNLNQ
;
A
#
# COMPACT_ATOMS: atom_id res chain seq x y z
N MET A 1 38.28 -15.46 52.53
CA MET A 1 39.10 -14.61 51.64
C MET A 1 38.39 -14.51 50.31
N VAL A 2 37.84 -13.33 50.04
CA VAL A 2 37.09 -13.00 48.83
C VAL A 2 38.09 -12.85 47.68
N ASN A 3 37.97 -13.68 46.63
CA ASN A 3 38.71 -13.47 45.39
C ASN A 3 38.11 -12.25 44.69
N ALA A 4 38.79 -11.12 44.85
CA ALA A 4 38.47 -9.87 44.18
C ALA A 4 38.47 -10.08 42.65
N ALA A 5 37.33 -9.84 42.02
CA ALA A 5 37.21 -9.72 40.58
C ALA A 5 38.21 -8.66 40.10
N ARG A 6 39.12 -9.04 39.19
CA ARG A 6 40.02 -8.09 38.55
C ARG A 6 39.17 -7.02 37.85
N PRO A 7 39.46 -5.71 38.01
CA PRO A 7 38.78 -4.69 37.24
C PRO A 7 39.07 -4.90 35.76
N SER A 8 38.02 -5.13 34.97
CA SER A 8 38.11 -5.27 33.51
C SER A 8 38.86 -4.06 32.92
N SER A 9 39.85 -4.31 32.08
CA SER A 9 40.58 -3.25 31.39
C SER A 9 39.62 -2.40 30.54
N ASN A 10 39.97 -1.15 30.22
CA ASN A 10 39.12 -0.31 29.34
C ASN A 10 38.87 -0.97 27.97
N SER A 11 39.83 -1.75 27.46
CA SER A 11 39.67 -2.55 26.24
C SER A 11 38.62 -3.65 26.37
N ASP A 12 38.52 -4.33 27.53
CA ASP A 12 37.50 -5.36 27.74
C ASP A 12 36.08 -4.77 27.75
N LYS A 13 35.92 -3.57 28.32
CA LYS A 13 34.65 -2.84 28.29
C LYS A 13 34.28 -2.38 26.89
N GLU A 14 35.25 -1.90 26.11
CA GLU A 14 35.04 -1.52 24.70
C GLU A 14 34.59 -2.72 23.85
N ILE A 15 35.21 -3.89 24.02
CA ILE A 15 34.83 -5.12 23.31
C ILE A 15 33.43 -5.60 23.72
N ILE A 16 33.11 -5.58 25.02
CA ILE A 16 31.77 -5.95 25.52
C ILE A 16 30.71 -5.00 24.96
N ASN A 17 30.98 -3.69 24.97
CA ASN A 17 30.08 -2.69 24.39
C ASN A 17 29.89 -2.91 22.88
N LEU A 18 30.97 -3.20 22.15
CA LEU A 18 30.90 -3.47 20.72
C LEU A 18 30.10 -4.75 20.42
N ARG A 19 30.31 -5.81 21.21
CA ARG A 19 29.54 -7.06 21.10
C ARG A 19 28.05 -6.82 21.38
N ASN A 20 27.72 -6.05 22.43
CA ASN A 20 26.34 -5.73 22.74
C ASN A 20 25.71 -4.87 21.64
N LYS A 21 26.45 -3.91 21.08
CA LYS A 21 26.00 -3.11 19.93
C LYS A 21 25.72 -3.99 18.69
N PHE A 22 26.56 -4.97 18.40
CA PHE A 22 26.32 -5.95 17.34
C PHE A 22 25.12 -6.84 17.64
N TYR A 23 24.93 -7.25 18.90
CA TYR A 23 23.76 -8.00 19.33
C TYR A 23 22.48 -7.19 19.14
N ASP A 24 22.47 -5.92 19.52
CA ASP A 24 21.33 -5.02 19.33
C ASP A 24 21.00 -4.81 17.85
N TRP A 25 22.00 -4.71 16.97
CA TRP A 25 21.77 -4.64 15.52
C TRP A 25 21.13 -5.91 14.95
N LEU A 26 21.49 -7.09 15.50
CA LEU A 26 20.92 -8.38 15.11
C LEU A 26 19.52 -8.61 15.70
N MET A 27 19.20 -7.97 16.83
CA MET A 27 17.96 -8.16 17.59
C MET A 27 16.95 -7.02 17.47
N GLU A 28 17.30 -5.89 16.85
CA GLU A 28 16.35 -4.83 16.51
C GLU A 28 15.17 -5.46 15.73
N LYS A 29 13.97 -5.42 16.32
CA LYS A 29 12.76 -6.09 15.79
C LYS A 29 12.30 -5.60 14.40
N GLY A 30 13.04 -4.69 13.76
CA GLY A 30 12.86 -4.26 12.37
C GLY A 30 14.05 -4.58 11.44
N THR A 31 15.11 -5.24 11.92
CA THR A 31 16.29 -5.63 11.11
C THR A 31 16.32 -7.11 10.73
N LEU A 32 15.34 -7.90 11.19
CA LEU A 32 15.01 -9.21 10.59
C LEU A 32 14.20 -9.08 9.29
N GLU A 33 13.87 -7.85 8.88
CA GLU A 33 13.19 -7.60 7.61
C GLU A 33 14.10 -7.99 6.44
N LEU A 34 13.66 -9.02 5.73
CA LEU A 34 14.18 -9.50 4.44
C LEU A 34 14.25 -8.40 3.34
N ASN A 35 13.86 -7.15 3.64
CA ASN A 35 13.61 -6.05 2.70
C ASN A 35 14.37 -4.73 2.97
N VAL A 36 15.34 -4.67 3.90
CA VAL A 36 16.12 -3.43 4.08
C VAL A 36 17.05 -3.18 2.88
N LYS A 37 17.01 -1.98 2.29
CA LYS A 37 18.01 -1.51 1.29
C LYS A 37 19.42 -1.60 1.85
N ARG A 38 20.07 -2.74 1.57
CA ARG A 38 21.37 -3.21 2.09
C ARG A 38 22.42 -2.11 2.12
N ASP A 39 22.54 -1.32 1.06
CA ASP A 39 23.57 -0.29 0.94
C ASP A 39 23.41 0.89 1.90
N SER A 40 22.17 1.30 2.17
CA SER A 40 21.88 2.42 3.08
C SER A 40 22.09 2.03 4.55
N TRP A 41 21.82 0.76 4.88
CA TRP A 41 22.06 0.21 6.20
C TRP A 41 23.56 -0.01 6.42
N LEU A 42 24.27 -0.62 5.45
CA LEU A 42 25.72 -0.82 5.50
C LEU A 42 26.47 0.50 5.67
N LYS A 43 26.10 1.56 4.92
CA LYS A 43 26.72 2.89 5.08
C LYS A 43 26.51 3.49 6.46
N ARG A 44 25.30 3.37 7.03
CA ARG A 44 24.99 3.86 8.39
C ARG A 44 25.78 3.09 9.45
N LYS A 45 25.78 1.75 9.37
CA LYS A 45 26.51 0.91 10.34
C LYS A 45 28.03 1.04 10.21
N ALA A 46 28.55 1.25 9.01
CA ALA A 46 29.96 1.57 8.79
C ALA A 46 30.34 2.92 9.41
N ALA A 47 29.49 3.94 9.29
CA ALA A 47 29.70 5.23 9.95
C ALA A 47 29.67 5.09 11.48
N GLU A 48 28.78 4.25 12.03
CA GLU A 48 28.71 3.93 13.47
C GLU A 48 29.95 3.20 14.03
N LEU A 49 30.84 2.71 13.15
CA LEU A 49 32.09 2.01 13.49
C LEU A 49 33.35 2.75 13.06
N ALA A 50 33.22 3.96 12.49
CA ALA A 50 34.35 4.68 11.88
C ALA A 50 35.51 4.96 12.84
N ASP A 51 35.22 5.13 14.14
CA ASP A 51 36.22 5.43 15.17
C ASP A 51 36.85 4.18 15.82
N LEU A 52 36.48 2.97 15.37
CA LEU A 52 36.92 1.73 15.99
C LEU A 52 38.38 1.41 15.60
N LYS A 53 39.28 1.33 16.59
CA LYS A 53 40.68 0.95 16.33
C LYS A 53 40.80 -0.57 16.13
N PRO A 54 41.49 -1.04 15.08
CA PRO A 54 41.74 -2.46 14.87
C PRO A 54 42.74 -2.98 15.92
N THR A 55 42.23 -3.73 16.87
CA THR A 55 42.97 -4.54 17.84
C THR A 55 42.75 -6.04 17.55
N PRO A 56 43.59 -6.96 18.07
CA PRO A 56 43.38 -8.40 17.90
C PRO A 56 41.97 -8.85 18.32
N ALA A 57 41.45 -8.30 19.41
CA ALA A 57 40.14 -8.66 19.93
C ALA A 57 38.97 -8.10 19.09
N THR A 58 39.09 -6.88 18.55
CA THR A 58 38.08 -6.35 17.63
C THR A 58 38.08 -7.10 16.29
N VAL A 59 39.25 -7.56 15.82
CA VAL A 59 39.37 -8.40 14.64
C VAL A 59 38.74 -9.77 14.89
N GLU A 60 39.01 -10.40 16.04
CA GLU A 60 38.39 -11.66 16.43
C GLU A 60 36.86 -11.55 16.50
N LEU A 61 36.34 -10.49 17.12
CA LEU A 61 34.89 -10.22 17.17
C LEU A 61 34.29 -10.02 15.77
N ALA A 62 34.98 -9.32 14.87
CA ALA A 62 34.53 -9.14 13.49
C ALA A 62 34.53 -10.46 12.70
N VAL A 63 35.55 -11.31 12.87
CA VAL A 63 35.61 -12.65 12.27
C VAL A 63 34.46 -13.53 12.78
N ASN A 64 34.20 -13.52 14.09
CA ASN A 64 33.11 -14.27 14.69
C ASN A 64 31.74 -13.79 14.22
N LEU A 65 31.54 -12.47 14.11
CA LEU A 65 30.31 -11.89 13.57
C LEU A 65 30.11 -12.26 12.09
N GLN A 66 31.17 -12.22 11.29
CA GLN A 66 31.11 -12.63 9.89
C GLN A 66 30.79 -14.13 9.76
N ALA A 67 31.39 -14.99 10.59
CA ALA A 67 31.08 -16.41 10.63
C ALA A 67 29.62 -16.67 11.02
N LEU A 68 29.13 -15.98 12.05
CA LEU A 68 27.73 -16.06 12.47
C LEU A 68 26.77 -15.59 11.36
N SER A 69 27.08 -14.48 10.70
CA SER A 69 26.31 -13.95 9.57
C SER A 69 26.24 -14.95 8.40
N MET A 70 27.37 -15.58 8.05
CA MET A 70 27.40 -16.63 7.01
C MET A 70 26.60 -17.88 7.39
N LEU A 71 26.66 -18.30 8.66
CA LEU A 71 25.85 -19.41 9.17
C LEU A 71 24.36 -19.08 9.16
N TRP A 72 23.99 -17.88 9.60
CA TRP A 72 22.61 -17.39 9.61
C TRP A 72 22.03 -17.32 8.20
N LYS A 73 22.81 -16.80 7.26
CA LYS A 73 22.47 -16.76 5.84
C LYS A 73 22.25 -18.15 5.26
N GLY A 74 23.19 -19.08 5.48
CA GLY A 74 23.06 -20.46 5.02
C GLY A 74 21.83 -21.16 5.60
N TYR A 75 21.53 -20.87 6.87
CA TYR A 75 20.35 -21.33 7.57
C TYR A 75 19.05 -20.81 6.92
N GLN A 76 18.92 -19.50 6.71
CA GLN A 76 17.74 -18.88 6.09
C GLN A 76 17.45 -19.45 4.70
N ILE A 77 18.48 -19.56 3.87
CA ILE A 77 18.36 -20.11 2.51
C ILE A 77 17.92 -21.58 2.55
N SER A 78 18.51 -22.40 3.44
CA SER A 78 18.14 -23.81 3.58
C SER A 78 16.70 -24.00 4.03
N PHE A 79 16.21 -23.15 4.94
CA PHE A 79 14.82 -23.17 5.41
C PHE A 79 13.83 -22.73 4.33
N SER A 80 14.17 -21.70 3.54
CA SER A 80 13.35 -21.29 2.40
C SER A 80 13.25 -22.41 1.36
N ILE A 81 14.36 -23.06 1.01
CA ILE A 81 14.34 -24.21 0.10
C ILE A 81 13.51 -25.37 0.70
N ALA A 82 13.69 -25.69 1.97
CA ALA A 82 12.92 -26.76 2.62
C ALA A 82 11.40 -26.51 2.57
N PHE A 83 10.98 -25.27 2.84
CA PHE A 83 9.59 -24.84 2.75
C PHE A 83 9.05 -25.02 1.33
N GLN A 84 9.78 -24.53 0.33
CA GLN A 84 9.34 -24.60 -1.07
C GLN A 84 9.32 -26.03 -1.61
N ILE A 85 10.27 -26.88 -1.23
CA ILE A 85 10.24 -28.32 -1.56
C ILE A 85 8.98 -28.97 -0.97
N GLY A 86 8.62 -28.63 0.27
CA GLY A 86 7.43 -29.17 0.94
C GLY A 86 6.14 -28.81 0.22
N LEU A 87 6.04 -27.58 -0.30
CA LEU A 87 4.88 -27.11 -1.08
C LEU A 87 4.85 -27.70 -2.49
N LEU A 88 5.92 -27.53 -3.26
CA LEU A 88 6.00 -27.91 -4.67
C LEU A 88 5.94 -29.42 -4.89
N GLN A 89 6.06 -30.22 -3.82
CA GLN A 89 5.74 -31.64 -3.85
C GLN A 89 4.28 -31.92 -4.24
N PHE A 90 3.34 -31.04 -3.90
CA PHE A 90 1.92 -31.21 -4.20
C PHE A 90 1.45 -30.32 -5.35
N PHE A 91 2.21 -29.26 -5.66
CA PHE A 91 1.91 -28.30 -6.71
C PHE A 91 3.04 -28.31 -7.75
N PRO A 92 3.06 -29.29 -8.67
CA PRO A 92 4.12 -29.39 -9.65
C PRO A 92 4.14 -28.14 -10.54
N VAL A 93 5.35 -27.66 -10.80
CA VAL A 93 5.62 -26.47 -11.63
C VAL A 93 5.54 -26.88 -13.10
N THR A 94 4.72 -26.20 -13.91
CA THR A 94 4.67 -26.41 -15.35
C THR A 94 5.53 -25.39 -16.07
N LEU A 95 6.66 -25.80 -16.65
CA LEU A 95 7.56 -24.93 -17.42
C LEU A 95 6.80 -24.10 -18.47
N GLY A 96 6.70 -22.79 -18.23
CA GLY A 96 6.39 -21.82 -19.28
C GLY A 96 7.68 -21.33 -19.96
N ASP A 97 7.55 -20.83 -21.18
CA ASP A 97 8.68 -20.33 -22.01
C ASP A 97 9.52 -19.22 -21.32
N ASN A 98 8.99 -18.61 -20.27
CA ASN A 98 9.60 -17.50 -19.54
C ASN A 98 10.45 -17.90 -18.32
N LEU A 99 10.61 -19.19 -17.99
CA LEU A 99 11.35 -19.59 -16.77
C LEU A 99 12.80 -19.07 -16.77
N GLY A 100 13.51 -19.16 -17.91
CA GLY A 100 14.90 -18.69 -18.01
C GLY A 100 15.02 -17.18 -17.74
N ILE A 101 14.05 -16.39 -18.24
CA ILE A 101 13.99 -14.94 -18.05
C ILE A 101 13.70 -14.62 -16.57
N MET A 102 12.76 -15.34 -15.95
CA MET A 102 12.45 -15.19 -14.53
C MET A 102 13.65 -15.52 -13.64
N MET A 103 14.31 -16.66 -13.88
CA MET A 103 15.48 -17.06 -13.12
C MET A 103 16.62 -16.04 -13.23
N GLN A 104 16.78 -15.42 -14.40
CA GLN A 104 17.77 -14.37 -14.62
C GLN A 104 17.40 -13.08 -13.88
N ALA A 105 16.12 -12.71 -13.84
CA ALA A 105 15.64 -11.58 -13.04
C ALA A 105 15.85 -11.79 -11.53
N LEU A 106 15.61 -13.02 -11.03
CA LEU A 106 15.80 -13.38 -9.62
C LEU A 106 17.27 -13.49 -9.22
N ALA A 107 18.15 -13.74 -10.18
CA ALA A 107 19.58 -13.87 -9.92
C ALA A 107 20.31 -12.53 -9.79
N GLU A 108 19.69 -11.40 -10.15
CA GLU A 108 20.30 -10.04 -10.11
C GLU A 108 21.68 -9.98 -10.81
N ASP A 109 21.80 -10.59 -12.00
CA ASP A 109 23.04 -10.69 -12.78
C ASP A 109 24.21 -11.49 -12.14
N GLU A 110 24.00 -12.14 -11.00
CA GLU A 110 25.01 -12.95 -10.32
C GLU A 110 25.00 -14.43 -10.81
N PRO A 111 26.07 -14.92 -11.47
CA PRO A 111 26.08 -16.26 -12.06
C PRO A 111 25.92 -17.40 -11.06
N THR A 112 26.41 -17.21 -9.82
CA THR A 112 26.28 -18.23 -8.78
C THR A 112 24.86 -18.29 -8.24
N ASN A 113 24.15 -17.16 -8.16
CA ASN A 113 22.76 -17.11 -7.76
C ASN A 113 21.90 -17.87 -8.78
N PHE A 114 22.11 -17.60 -10.06
CA PHE A 114 21.43 -18.30 -11.15
C PHE A 114 21.61 -19.82 -11.07
N LYS A 115 22.84 -20.31 -10.86
CA LYS A 115 23.12 -21.76 -10.75
C LYS A 115 22.39 -22.43 -9.58
N VAL A 116 22.27 -21.73 -8.44
CA VAL A 116 21.55 -22.26 -7.26
C VAL A 116 20.05 -22.34 -7.56
N ILE A 117 19.48 -21.29 -8.15
CA ILE A 117 18.07 -21.25 -8.57
C ILE A 117 17.80 -22.33 -9.62
N GLU A 118 18.67 -22.47 -10.61
CA GLU A 118 18.60 -23.49 -11.66
C GLU A 118 18.66 -24.91 -11.09
N ALA A 119 19.59 -25.17 -10.18
CA ALA A 119 19.71 -26.47 -9.52
C ALA A 119 18.45 -26.81 -8.70
N PHE A 120 17.87 -25.83 -8.01
CA PHE A 120 16.61 -25.99 -7.29
C PHE A 120 15.48 -26.43 -8.23
N TYR A 121 15.25 -25.69 -9.32
CA TYR A 121 14.19 -26.03 -10.27
C TYR A 121 14.41 -27.37 -10.95
N ASN A 122 15.64 -27.66 -11.36
CA ASN A 122 15.97 -28.96 -11.95
C ASN A 122 15.68 -30.12 -10.97
N CYS A 123 15.96 -29.94 -9.68
CA CYS A 123 15.59 -30.91 -8.65
C CYS A 123 14.06 -31.10 -8.54
N MET A 124 13.30 -30.02 -8.64
CA MET A 124 11.83 -30.09 -8.58
C MET A 124 11.21 -30.71 -9.85
N LEU A 125 11.78 -30.44 -11.03
CA LEU A 125 11.29 -30.93 -12.33
C LEU A 125 11.61 -32.41 -12.57
N THR A 126 12.76 -32.88 -12.11
CA THR A 126 13.20 -34.27 -12.31
C THR A 126 12.63 -35.23 -11.27
N LYS A 127 11.85 -34.71 -10.32
CA LYS A 127 11.28 -35.48 -9.23
C LYS A 127 10.18 -36.42 -9.72
N LYS A 128 10.31 -37.70 -9.39
CA LYS A 128 9.18 -38.65 -9.40
C LYS A 128 8.33 -38.41 -8.15
N GLU A 129 7.02 -38.64 -8.24
CA GLU A 129 5.96 -38.33 -7.23
C GLU A 129 6.19 -38.79 -5.77
N GLU A 130 7.36 -39.30 -5.39
CA GLU A 130 7.70 -39.76 -4.05
C GLU A 130 8.08 -38.63 -3.08
N ILE A 131 7.66 -38.76 -1.82
CA ILE A 131 8.05 -37.88 -0.71
C ILE A 131 9.55 -38.04 -0.43
N TYR A 132 10.26 -36.94 -0.17
CA TYR A 132 11.69 -37.03 0.16
C TYR A 132 11.88 -37.68 1.54
N GLY A 133 12.56 -38.82 1.57
CA GLY A 133 13.20 -39.28 2.81
C GLY A 133 14.44 -38.44 3.15
N TYR A 134 14.91 -38.52 4.40
CA TYR A 134 16.04 -37.74 4.91
C TYR A 134 17.28 -37.76 4.00
N SER A 135 17.69 -38.95 3.54
CA SER A 135 18.86 -39.10 2.67
C SER A 135 18.70 -38.39 1.32
N SER A 136 17.52 -38.54 0.70
CA SER A 136 17.20 -37.90 -0.58
C SER A 136 17.10 -36.39 -0.43
N PHE A 137 16.50 -35.90 0.67
CA PHE A 137 16.45 -34.47 0.98
C PHE A 137 17.84 -33.88 1.16
N GLN A 138 18.70 -34.51 1.97
CA GLN A 138 20.08 -34.08 2.18
C GLN A 138 20.89 -34.07 0.89
N LYS A 139 20.65 -35.04 0.00
CA LYS A 139 21.26 -35.06 -1.34
C LYS A 139 20.78 -33.88 -2.19
N ALA A 140 19.47 -33.61 -2.20
CA ALA A 140 18.90 -32.47 -2.93
C ALA A 140 19.47 -31.14 -2.43
N ILE A 141 19.46 -30.91 -1.11
CA ILE A 141 20.04 -29.70 -0.50
C ILE A 141 21.51 -29.53 -0.87
N LYS A 142 22.32 -30.60 -0.83
CA LYS A 142 23.75 -30.53 -1.23
C LYS A 142 23.96 -30.28 -2.72
N THR A 143 23.01 -30.68 -3.56
CA THR A 143 23.04 -30.41 -5.01
C THR A 143 22.65 -28.95 -5.30
N ILE A 144 21.67 -28.42 -4.57
CA ILE A 144 21.13 -27.08 -4.77
C ILE A 144 22.06 -26.03 -4.17
N LEU A 145 22.48 -26.24 -2.92
CA LEU A 145 23.23 -25.26 -2.15
C LEU A 145 24.73 -25.57 -2.14
N PRO A 146 25.56 -24.71 -2.74
CA PRO A 146 26.99 -24.72 -2.50
C PRO A 146 27.27 -24.25 -1.06
N LYS A 147 28.54 -24.18 -0.67
CA LYS A 147 28.90 -23.76 0.70
C LYS A 147 28.38 -22.33 0.96
N PRO A 148 27.90 -21.99 2.17
CA PRO A 148 27.21 -20.72 2.44
C PRO A 148 27.98 -19.45 2.03
N TYR A 149 29.32 -19.47 2.08
CA TYR A 149 30.18 -18.36 1.67
C TYR A 149 30.28 -18.16 0.14
N GLN A 150 29.79 -19.11 -0.66
CA GLN A 150 29.83 -19.08 -2.12
C GLN A 150 28.57 -18.45 -2.73
N VAL A 151 27.51 -18.30 -1.94
CA VAL A 151 26.24 -17.72 -2.41
C VAL A 151 26.24 -16.22 -2.11
N ALA A 152 26.00 -15.37 -3.11
CA ALA A 152 25.90 -13.93 -2.91
C ALA A 152 24.52 -13.51 -2.39
N MET A 153 23.45 -14.20 -2.80
CA MET A 153 22.04 -13.97 -2.39
C MET A 153 21.88 -13.88 -0.88
N SER A 154 21.31 -12.80 -0.35
CA SER A 154 20.99 -12.70 1.08
C SER A 154 19.86 -13.64 1.49
N ASN A 155 18.86 -13.79 0.60
CA ASN A 155 17.69 -14.64 0.79
C ASN A 155 17.48 -15.48 -0.47
N PHE A 156 16.92 -16.67 -0.32
CA PHE A 156 16.48 -17.45 -1.48
C PHE A 156 15.16 -16.86 -2.00
N PRO A 157 14.97 -16.73 -3.34
CA PRO A 157 13.73 -16.20 -3.91
C PRO A 157 12.51 -16.83 -3.28
N SER A 158 11.58 -16.01 -2.83
CA SER A 158 10.38 -16.50 -2.15
C SER A 158 9.48 -17.20 -3.16
N LEU A 159 8.64 -18.13 -2.70
CA LEU A 159 7.69 -18.81 -3.56
C LEU A 159 6.81 -17.80 -4.31
N THR A 160 6.54 -16.66 -3.68
CA THR A 160 5.85 -15.48 -4.19
C THR A 160 6.41 -14.93 -5.49
N ASP A 161 7.74 -15.01 -5.64
CA ASP A 161 8.47 -14.57 -6.82
C ASP A 161 8.38 -15.61 -7.97
N LEU A 162 7.92 -16.83 -7.67
CA LEU A 162 7.85 -17.99 -8.58
C LEU A 162 6.42 -18.28 -9.08
N ILE A 163 5.45 -17.46 -8.66
CA ILE A 163 4.02 -17.80 -8.67
C ILE A 163 3.44 -18.00 -10.07
N GLN A 164 4.01 -17.40 -11.12
CA GLN A 164 3.47 -17.46 -12.49
C GLN A 164 3.38 -18.88 -13.09
N ILE A 165 3.90 -19.91 -12.41
CA ILE A 165 4.20 -21.22 -13.01
C ILE A 165 3.47 -22.40 -12.34
N ALA A 166 2.77 -22.18 -11.21
CA ALA A 166 2.08 -23.25 -10.47
C ALA A 166 0.54 -23.17 -10.60
N ALA A 167 -0.14 -24.31 -10.67
CA ALA A 167 -1.58 -24.39 -10.49
C ALA A 167 -1.95 -24.12 -9.00
N ARG A 168 -3.05 -23.41 -8.73
CA ARG A 168 -3.54 -23.08 -7.37
C ARG A 168 -2.59 -22.22 -6.52
N GLN A 169 -2.02 -21.19 -7.14
CA GLN A 169 -1.12 -20.20 -6.53
C GLN A 169 -1.64 -19.64 -5.19
N TYR A 170 -2.92 -19.30 -5.13
CA TYR A 170 -3.57 -18.75 -3.94
C TYR A 170 -3.38 -19.62 -2.69
N PHE A 171 -3.35 -20.94 -2.88
CA PHE A 171 -3.30 -21.91 -1.80
C PHE A 171 -1.90 -22.01 -1.19
N MET A 172 -0.87 -21.95 -2.03
CA MET A 172 0.52 -21.93 -1.57
C MET A 172 0.83 -20.65 -0.80
N ILE A 173 0.26 -19.52 -1.22
CA ILE A 173 0.36 -18.23 -0.51
C ILE A 173 -0.26 -18.33 0.88
N LEU A 174 -1.45 -18.91 1.00
CA LEU A 174 -2.13 -19.09 2.28
C LEU A 174 -1.24 -19.86 3.28
N ILE A 175 -0.54 -20.90 2.82
CA ILE A 175 0.40 -21.65 3.66
C ILE A 175 1.63 -20.82 4.03
N ALA A 176 2.14 -19.99 3.11
CA ALA A 176 3.25 -19.09 3.38
C ALA A 176 2.89 -18.04 4.43
N GLU A 177 1.74 -17.37 4.29
CA GLU A 177 1.20 -16.41 5.26
C GLU A 177 1.01 -17.09 6.63
N LEU A 178 0.47 -18.31 6.66
CA LEU A 178 0.31 -19.07 7.90
C LEU A 178 1.65 -19.32 8.60
N ALA A 179 2.67 -19.74 7.85
CA ALA A 179 3.99 -20.02 8.38
C ALA A 179 4.67 -18.73 8.90
N GLU A 180 4.55 -17.62 8.18
CA GLU A 180 5.09 -16.31 8.55
C GLU A 180 4.47 -15.81 9.86
N VAL A 181 3.13 -15.81 9.97
CA VAL A 181 2.45 -15.41 11.21
C VAL A 181 2.87 -16.29 12.40
N CYS A 182 3.11 -17.58 12.19
CA CYS A 182 3.56 -18.48 13.25
C CYS A 182 5.04 -18.27 13.64
N GLN A 183 5.89 -17.81 12.72
CA GLN A 183 7.28 -17.46 13.05
C GLN A 183 7.32 -16.23 13.97
N ASP A 184 6.47 -15.24 13.69
CA ASP A 184 6.45 -13.97 14.43
C ASP A 184 5.77 -14.11 15.80
N ILE A 185 4.60 -14.75 15.84
CA ILE A 185 3.72 -14.75 17.02
C ILE A 185 3.72 -16.09 17.76
N GLY A 186 4.13 -17.18 17.09
CA GLY A 186 4.12 -18.54 17.63
C GLY A 186 4.82 -18.72 18.99
N PRO A 187 6.05 -18.18 19.20
CA PRO A 187 6.72 -18.25 20.50
C PRO A 187 5.90 -17.64 21.66
N SER A 188 5.17 -16.55 21.40
CA SER A 188 4.32 -15.92 22.42
C SER A 188 3.03 -16.69 22.67
N ILE A 189 2.49 -17.34 21.63
CA ILE A 189 1.16 -17.95 21.69
C ILE A 189 1.22 -19.37 22.26
N ILE A 190 2.28 -20.12 21.99
CA ILE A 190 2.43 -21.49 22.49
C ILE A 190 2.57 -21.56 24.02
N ALA A 191 3.01 -20.47 24.65
CA ALA A 191 3.11 -20.36 26.10
C ALA A 191 1.74 -20.23 26.80
N HIS A 192 0.63 -20.14 26.06
CA HIS A 192 -0.70 -20.10 26.64
C HIS A 192 -1.15 -21.44 27.24
N ARG A 193 -2.06 -21.34 28.21
CA ARG A 193 -2.65 -22.49 28.92
C ARG A 193 -3.46 -23.36 27.97
N ASP A 194 -3.62 -24.64 28.30
CA ASP A 194 -4.40 -25.62 27.53
C ASP A 194 -5.81 -25.13 27.14
N ASN A 195 -6.44 -24.33 28.01
CA ASN A 195 -7.73 -23.69 27.74
C ASN A 195 -7.73 -22.83 26.46
N PHE A 196 -6.63 -22.17 26.10
CA PHE A 196 -6.55 -21.39 24.85
C PHE A 196 -6.77 -22.30 23.62
N TRP A 197 -6.06 -23.42 23.57
CA TRP A 197 -6.11 -24.36 22.46
C TRP A 197 -7.44 -25.11 22.40
N GLU A 198 -7.99 -25.49 23.56
CA GLU A 198 -9.30 -26.14 23.66
C GLU A 198 -10.43 -25.24 23.12
N GLN A 199 -10.42 -23.95 23.48
CA GLN A 199 -11.43 -22.99 23.02
C GLN A 199 -11.32 -22.73 21.52
N LEU A 200 -10.11 -22.63 20.97
CA LEU A 200 -9.93 -22.52 19.52
C LEU A 200 -10.40 -23.78 18.79
N GLU A 201 -10.13 -24.97 19.35
CA GLU A 201 -10.60 -26.21 18.75
C GLU A 201 -12.13 -26.25 18.67
N ILE A 202 -12.82 -25.90 19.77
CA ILE A 202 -14.28 -25.84 19.83
C ILE A 202 -14.84 -24.91 18.74
N VAL A 203 -14.30 -23.70 18.60
CA VAL A 203 -14.78 -22.73 17.61
C VAL A 203 -14.43 -23.16 16.19
N SER A 204 -13.27 -23.80 16.00
CA SER A 204 -12.83 -24.29 14.68
C SER A 204 -13.68 -25.43 14.12
N ILE A 205 -14.26 -26.25 15.01
CA ILE A 205 -15.21 -27.30 14.64
C ILE A 205 -16.52 -26.65 14.18
N ARG A 206 -17.02 -25.68 14.95
CA ARG A 206 -18.28 -24.98 14.64
C ARG A 206 -18.28 -24.30 13.27
N ASP A 207 -17.19 -23.60 12.96
CA ASP A 207 -17.08 -22.77 11.75
C ASP A 207 -16.30 -23.51 10.62
N ASN A 208 -16.02 -24.80 10.81
CA ASN A 208 -15.39 -25.72 9.87
C ASN A 208 -14.06 -25.20 9.29
N PHE A 209 -13.09 -24.94 10.17
CA PHE A 209 -11.71 -24.63 9.82
C PHE A 209 -10.68 -25.35 10.72
N GLN A 210 -11.08 -26.43 11.42
CA GLN A 210 -10.21 -27.22 12.30
C GLN A 210 -8.83 -27.59 11.68
N PRO A 211 -8.71 -27.99 10.39
CA PRO A 211 -7.39 -28.27 9.81
C PRO A 211 -6.44 -27.07 9.85
N LEU A 212 -6.94 -25.83 9.70
CA LEU A 212 -6.14 -24.61 9.79
C LEU A 212 -5.65 -24.36 11.22
N ILE A 213 -6.48 -24.56 12.24
CA ILE A 213 -6.04 -24.42 13.64
C ILE A 213 -5.04 -25.50 14.03
N LYS A 214 -5.21 -26.73 13.54
CA LYS A 214 -4.23 -27.80 13.74
C LYS A 214 -2.90 -27.46 13.07
N ALA A 215 -2.92 -26.95 11.84
CA ALA A 215 -1.72 -26.49 11.15
C ALA A 215 -1.03 -25.34 11.90
N TYR A 216 -1.81 -24.34 12.33
CA TYR A 216 -1.34 -23.23 13.14
C TYR A 216 -0.65 -23.70 14.44
N HIS A 217 -1.29 -24.62 15.18
CA HIS A 217 -0.72 -25.19 16.40
C HIS A 217 0.59 -25.95 16.13
N LYS A 218 0.65 -26.77 15.07
CA LYS A 218 1.86 -27.50 14.67
C LYS A 218 3.01 -26.53 14.34
N PHE A 219 2.75 -25.46 13.59
CA PHE A 219 3.76 -24.44 13.31
C PHE A 219 4.20 -23.70 14.57
N CYS A 220 3.28 -23.29 15.44
CA CYS A 220 3.62 -22.64 16.71
C CYS A 220 4.47 -23.55 17.61
N GLN A 221 4.19 -24.86 17.65
CA GLN A 221 5.01 -25.83 18.38
C GLN A 221 6.42 -25.96 17.81
N TYR A 222 6.56 -25.90 16.49
CA TYR A 222 7.87 -25.96 15.83
C TYR A 222 8.71 -24.70 16.15
N PHE A 223 8.08 -23.52 16.14
CA PHE A 223 8.73 -22.24 16.40
C PHE A 223 8.74 -21.81 17.88
N LYS A 224 8.37 -22.69 18.82
CA LYS A 224 8.18 -22.32 20.23
C LYS A 224 9.40 -21.66 20.89
N ASP A 225 10.60 -22.09 20.50
CA ASP A 225 11.88 -21.60 21.01
C ASP A 225 12.59 -20.71 19.97
N GLY A 226 11.82 -20.16 19.01
CA GLY A 226 12.32 -19.56 17.78
C GLY A 226 12.58 -20.59 16.69
N ALA A 227 13.11 -20.13 15.54
CA ALA A 227 13.41 -21.00 14.41
C ALA A 227 14.63 -21.89 14.75
N PRO A 228 14.48 -23.23 14.80
CA PRO A 228 15.53 -24.12 15.28
C PRO A 228 16.66 -24.25 14.25
N PHE A 229 17.92 -24.11 14.69
CA PHE A 229 19.10 -24.26 13.84
C PHE A 229 19.27 -25.71 13.36
N ASP A 230 19.60 -25.90 12.08
CA ASP A 230 19.86 -27.21 11.45
C ASP A 230 18.69 -28.22 11.48
N LYS A 231 17.45 -27.71 11.37
CA LYS A 231 16.20 -28.50 11.36
C LYS A 231 15.39 -28.37 10.07
N ALA A 232 16.09 -28.15 8.96
CA ALA A 232 15.48 -27.91 7.66
C ALA A 232 14.69 -29.14 7.15
N PHE A 233 15.13 -30.36 7.46
CA PHE A 233 14.38 -31.56 7.07
C PHE A 233 13.07 -31.70 7.86
N GLU A 234 13.11 -31.50 9.18
CA GLU A 234 11.92 -31.53 10.02
C GLU A 234 10.95 -30.41 9.63
N TYR A 235 11.47 -29.25 9.18
CA TYR A 235 10.63 -28.20 8.63
C TYR A 235 9.96 -28.62 7.32
N TYR A 236 10.71 -29.26 6.41
CA TYR A 236 10.17 -29.84 5.19
C TYR A 236 9.06 -30.87 5.49
N GLU A 237 9.26 -31.78 6.44
CA GLU A 237 8.26 -32.78 6.84
C GLU A 237 6.99 -32.12 7.40
N LEU A 238 7.17 -31.10 8.25
CA LEU A 238 6.08 -30.31 8.82
C LEU A 238 5.25 -29.63 7.72
N VAL A 239 5.91 -28.92 6.81
CA VAL A 239 5.25 -28.22 5.69
C VAL A 239 4.55 -29.22 4.79
N THR A 240 5.18 -30.37 4.50
CA THR A 240 4.58 -31.43 3.69
C THR A 240 3.30 -31.98 4.34
N SER A 241 3.33 -32.26 5.65
CA SER A 241 2.17 -32.73 6.40
C SER A 241 1.04 -31.71 6.39
N ILE A 242 1.34 -30.43 6.68
CA ILE A 242 0.34 -29.36 6.72
C ILE A 242 -0.27 -29.14 5.35
N THR A 243 0.55 -29.13 4.30
CA THR A 243 0.09 -28.95 2.92
C THR A 243 -0.91 -30.04 2.55
N ASN A 244 -0.60 -31.31 2.86
CA ASN A 244 -1.52 -32.43 2.61
C ASN A 244 -2.83 -32.31 3.40
N ASP A 245 -2.78 -31.95 4.69
CA ASP A 245 -3.97 -31.76 5.54
C ASP A 245 -4.89 -30.66 4.97
N LEU A 246 -4.31 -29.55 4.49
CA LEU A 246 -5.06 -28.44 3.92
C LEU A 246 -5.59 -28.76 2.51
N ILE A 247 -4.88 -29.54 1.69
CA ILE A 247 -5.38 -29.98 0.37
C ILE A 247 -6.64 -30.84 0.54
N GLN A 248 -6.68 -31.69 1.56
CA GLN A 248 -7.89 -32.46 1.88
C GLN A 248 -9.05 -31.56 2.26
N MET A 249 -8.79 -30.48 3.02
CA MET A 249 -9.78 -29.47 3.36
C MET A 249 -10.30 -28.72 2.12
N GLU A 250 -9.41 -28.28 1.23
CA GLU A 250 -9.76 -27.65 -0.05
C GLU A 250 -10.65 -28.60 -0.88
N GLY A 251 -10.27 -29.88 -1.00
CA GLY A 251 -11.03 -30.89 -1.72
C GLY A 251 -12.42 -31.15 -1.13
N ALA A 252 -12.56 -31.10 0.21
CA ALA A 252 -13.85 -31.21 0.87
C ALA A 252 -14.74 -29.99 0.59
N GLU A 253 -14.17 -28.78 0.60
CA GLU A 253 -14.91 -27.56 0.29
C GLU A 253 -15.34 -27.51 -1.18
N ALA A 254 -14.45 -27.90 -2.10
CA ALA A 254 -14.77 -28.02 -3.52
C ALA A 254 -15.90 -29.03 -3.78
N LYS A 255 -16.00 -30.11 -3.00
CA LYS A 255 -17.14 -31.04 -3.08
C LYS A 255 -18.44 -30.40 -2.58
N ARG A 256 -18.39 -29.65 -1.47
CA ARG A 256 -19.56 -28.94 -0.94
C ARG A 256 -20.09 -27.86 -1.89
N ILE A 257 -19.20 -27.03 -2.42
CA ILE A 257 -19.56 -25.97 -3.37
C ILE A 257 -20.18 -26.57 -4.63
N ARG A 258 -19.60 -27.66 -5.16
CA ARG A 258 -20.18 -28.40 -6.29
C ARG A 258 -21.57 -28.93 -5.96
N SER A 259 -21.74 -29.59 -4.81
CA SER A 259 -23.07 -30.09 -4.42
C SER A 259 -24.12 -28.99 -4.26
N ALA A 260 -23.74 -27.81 -3.77
CA ALA A 260 -24.65 -26.67 -3.64
C ALA A 260 -24.95 -25.98 -4.98
N HIS A 261 -24.01 -26.01 -5.94
CA HIS A 261 -24.21 -25.48 -7.29
C HIS A 261 -25.08 -26.40 -8.16
N VAL A 262 -25.04 -27.72 -7.96
CA VAL A 262 -25.95 -28.67 -8.63
C VAL A 262 -27.42 -28.30 -8.39
N ASP A 263 -27.77 -27.84 -7.18
CA ASP A 263 -29.14 -27.39 -6.86
C ASP A 263 -29.55 -26.09 -7.59
N LYS A 264 -28.59 -25.20 -7.89
CA LYS A 264 -28.85 -23.96 -8.66
C LYS A 264 -28.83 -24.18 -10.18
N LEU A 265 -28.06 -25.16 -10.67
CA LEU A 265 -27.94 -25.49 -12.10
C LEU A 265 -29.21 -26.16 -12.68
N VAL A 266 -29.97 -26.89 -11.87
CA VAL A 266 -31.30 -27.43 -12.26
C VAL A 266 -32.28 -26.31 -12.65
N VAL A 267 -32.11 -25.10 -12.10
CA VAL A 267 -32.98 -23.95 -12.38
C VAL A 267 -32.49 -23.14 -13.60
N VAL A 268 -31.18 -23.02 -13.81
CA VAL A 268 -30.60 -22.15 -14.86
C VAL A 268 -30.53 -22.83 -16.24
N GLN A 269 -30.40 -24.16 -16.31
CA GLN A 269 -30.46 -24.89 -17.58
C GLN A 269 -31.83 -24.82 -18.26
N ALA A 270 -32.90 -24.47 -17.54
CA ALA A 270 -34.21 -24.19 -18.12
C ALA A 270 -34.32 -22.80 -18.78
N SER A 271 -33.35 -21.88 -18.54
CA SER A 271 -33.51 -20.45 -18.88
C SER A 271 -32.48 -19.91 -19.88
N THR A 272 -31.37 -20.59 -20.13
CA THR A 272 -30.22 -19.95 -20.82
C THR A 272 -29.61 -20.80 -21.92
N SER A 273 -30.44 -21.19 -22.89
CA SER A 273 -29.96 -21.73 -24.17
C SER A 273 -29.60 -20.58 -25.12
N GLN A 274 -28.55 -19.78 -24.84
CA GLN A 274 -27.96 -18.85 -25.81
C GLN A 274 -26.66 -18.15 -25.32
N THR A 275 -25.53 -18.88 -25.31
CA THR A 275 -24.23 -18.24 -25.56
C THR A 275 -23.25 -19.28 -26.12
N LYS A 276 -22.89 -19.13 -27.39
CA LYS A 276 -21.91 -19.96 -28.09
C LYS A 276 -20.50 -19.44 -27.80
N GLY A 277 -19.60 -20.29 -27.32
CA GLY A 277 -18.16 -20.04 -27.44
C GLY A 277 -17.25 -20.72 -26.40
N SER A 278 -17.72 -20.99 -25.19
CA SER A 278 -16.93 -21.66 -24.14
C SER A 278 -17.51 -23.04 -23.83
N ASN A 279 -16.64 -24.02 -23.58
CA ASN A 279 -17.07 -25.34 -23.12
C ASN A 279 -17.75 -25.15 -21.75
N PRO A 280 -19.03 -25.51 -21.58
CA PRO A 280 -19.78 -25.22 -20.34
C PRO A 280 -19.09 -25.78 -19.09
N GLU A 281 -18.46 -26.95 -19.24
CA GLU A 281 -17.74 -27.65 -18.17
C GLU A 281 -16.49 -26.88 -17.69
N GLU A 282 -15.72 -26.27 -18.61
CA GLU A 282 -14.54 -25.45 -18.27
C GLU A 282 -14.92 -24.14 -17.58
N SER A 283 -16.06 -23.56 -17.99
CA SER A 283 -16.60 -22.36 -17.35
C SER A 283 -17.10 -22.65 -15.92
N GLU A 284 -17.73 -23.81 -15.71
CA GLU A 284 -18.23 -24.23 -14.40
C GLU A 284 -17.07 -24.56 -13.44
N GLU A 285 -16.07 -25.29 -13.91
CA GLU A 285 -14.90 -25.64 -13.08
C GLU A 285 -14.11 -24.39 -12.66
N ARG A 286 -13.98 -23.39 -13.53
CA ARG A 286 -13.37 -22.12 -13.19
C ARG A 286 -14.12 -21.38 -12.08
N LEU A 287 -15.45 -21.29 -12.19
CA LEU A 287 -16.29 -20.65 -11.16
C LEU A 287 -16.19 -21.37 -9.81
N VAL A 288 -16.20 -22.71 -9.82
CA VAL A 288 -16.01 -23.51 -8.61
C VAL A 288 -14.65 -23.21 -7.97
N ASN A 289 -13.58 -23.15 -8.76
CA ASN A 289 -12.24 -22.87 -8.23
C ASN A 289 -12.14 -21.47 -7.62
N GLU A 290 -12.73 -20.44 -8.23
CA GLU A 290 -12.79 -19.08 -7.69
C GLU A 290 -13.58 -19.02 -6.37
N GLU A 291 -14.68 -19.79 -6.26
CA GLU A 291 -15.47 -19.89 -5.03
C GLU A 291 -14.73 -20.65 -3.91
N VAL A 292 -14.02 -21.72 -4.25
CA VAL A 292 -13.18 -22.48 -3.32
C VAL A 292 -12.05 -21.59 -2.79
N GLU A 293 -11.38 -20.83 -3.65
CA GLU A 293 -10.37 -19.87 -3.24
C GLU A 293 -10.93 -18.87 -2.23
N ARG A 294 -12.08 -18.26 -2.53
CA ARG A 294 -12.74 -17.30 -1.63
C ARG A 294 -13.10 -17.94 -0.29
N ALA A 295 -13.65 -19.15 -0.30
CA ALA A 295 -14.01 -19.89 0.90
C ALA A 295 -12.78 -20.23 1.76
N MET A 296 -11.69 -20.69 1.15
CA MET A 296 -10.46 -21.00 1.86
C MET A 296 -9.81 -19.76 2.46
N ARG A 297 -9.75 -18.65 1.70
CA ARG A 297 -9.23 -17.37 2.19
C ARG A 297 -10.08 -16.81 3.33
N HIS A 298 -11.40 -16.89 3.22
CA HIS A 298 -12.32 -16.51 4.29
C HIS A 298 -12.07 -17.32 5.57
N LYS A 299 -11.95 -18.65 5.47
CA LYS A 299 -11.67 -19.53 6.61
C LYS A 299 -10.32 -19.25 7.27
N PHE A 300 -9.29 -18.98 6.48
CA PHE A 300 -7.98 -18.57 6.99
C PHE A 300 -8.06 -17.25 7.76
N ASN A 301 -8.67 -16.22 7.15
CA ASN A 301 -8.80 -14.91 7.76
C ASN A 301 -9.62 -14.98 9.07
N LEU A 302 -10.69 -15.77 9.09
CA LEU A 302 -11.50 -16.01 10.27
C LEU A 302 -10.70 -16.69 11.39
N ALA A 303 -9.94 -17.75 11.05
CA ALA A 303 -9.12 -18.47 12.01
C ALA A 303 -8.08 -17.55 12.67
N MET A 304 -7.38 -16.74 11.88
CA MET A 304 -6.36 -15.81 12.38
C MET A 304 -6.98 -14.71 13.28
N ASN A 305 -8.13 -14.15 12.88
CA ASN A 305 -8.82 -13.15 13.71
C ASN A 305 -9.28 -13.75 15.05
N TYR A 306 -9.79 -14.98 15.06
CA TYR A 306 -10.20 -15.64 16.31
C TYR A 306 -9.04 -15.98 17.24
N VAL A 307 -7.90 -16.40 16.68
CA VAL A 307 -6.66 -16.62 17.44
C VAL A 307 -6.30 -15.36 18.22
N GLU A 308 -6.31 -14.22 17.56
CA GLU A 308 -5.97 -12.93 18.18
C GLU A 308 -7.05 -12.42 19.14
N GLU A 309 -8.33 -12.53 18.80
CA GLU A 309 -9.42 -12.16 19.70
C GLU A 309 -9.39 -12.96 21.00
N LEU A 310 -9.18 -14.28 20.92
CA LEU A 310 -9.05 -15.12 22.10
C LEU A 310 -7.80 -14.75 22.90
N HIS A 311 -6.68 -14.52 22.22
CA HIS A 311 -5.43 -14.11 22.86
C HIS A 311 -5.60 -12.81 23.66
N GLN A 312 -6.20 -11.78 23.05
CA GLN A 312 -6.52 -10.51 23.70
C GLN A 312 -7.56 -10.68 24.81
N GLY A 313 -8.58 -11.51 24.59
CA GLY A 313 -9.65 -11.80 25.54
C GLY A 313 -9.15 -12.47 26.83
N LEU A 314 -8.21 -13.41 26.70
CA LEU A 314 -7.57 -14.04 27.86
C LEU A 314 -6.65 -13.08 28.60
N ARG A 315 -5.87 -12.25 27.88
CA ARG A 315 -4.99 -11.23 28.50
C ARG A 315 -5.78 -10.18 29.28
N SER A 316 -6.93 -9.76 28.76
CA SER A 316 -7.81 -8.78 29.42
C SER A 316 -8.69 -9.40 30.52
N GLY A 317 -8.71 -10.73 30.66
CA GLY A 317 -9.56 -11.44 31.62
C GLY A 317 -11.05 -11.40 31.28
N THR A 318 -11.40 -11.00 30.06
CA THR A 318 -12.78 -10.98 29.54
C THR A 318 -13.27 -12.38 29.16
N VAL A 319 -12.36 -13.25 28.70
CA VAL A 319 -12.65 -14.67 28.47
C VAL A 319 -12.22 -15.46 29.70
N ARG A 320 -13.18 -16.01 30.44
CA ARG A 320 -12.92 -16.85 31.63
C ARG A 320 -13.20 -18.33 31.37
N ASP A 321 -14.38 -18.64 30.84
CA ASP A 321 -14.82 -20.03 30.67
C ASP A 321 -15.07 -20.42 29.21
N LYS A 322 -15.65 -19.52 28.40
CA LYS A 322 -15.99 -19.83 27.01
C LYS A 322 -15.70 -18.66 26.08
N PHE A 323 -15.00 -18.96 25.00
CA PHE A 323 -14.74 -17.99 23.94
C PHE A 323 -16.00 -17.77 23.10
N HIS A 324 -16.43 -16.52 23.02
CA HIS A 324 -17.50 -16.08 22.16
C HIS A 324 -16.91 -15.10 21.16
N PRO A 325 -16.76 -15.50 19.88
CA PRO A 325 -16.26 -14.60 18.86
C PRO A 325 -17.11 -13.33 18.77
N THR A 326 -16.42 -12.21 18.57
CA THR A 326 -17.08 -10.91 18.44
C THR A 326 -17.88 -10.80 17.13
N THR A 327 -18.82 -9.86 17.08
CA THR A 327 -19.59 -9.59 15.85
C THR A 327 -18.63 -9.17 14.73
N ARG A 328 -18.78 -9.76 13.55
CA ARG A 328 -18.00 -9.39 12.36
C ARG A 328 -18.44 -8.03 11.84
N ALA A 329 -17.54 -7.35 11.12
CA ALA A 329 -17.85 -6.12 10.43
C ALA A 329 -19.00 -6.33 9.42
N ASP A 330 -19.87 -5.33 9.30
CA ASP A 330 -20.95 -5.35 8.32
C ASP A 330 -20.48 -4.89 6.93
N GLU A 331 -21.34 -5.05 5.92
CA GLU A 331 -21.02 -4.69 4.54
C GLU A 331 -20.75 -3.19 4.36
N GLU A 332 -21.38 -2.33 5.18
CA GLU A 332 -21.21 -0.88 5.12
C GLU A 332 -19.83 -0.47 5.61
N GLN A 333 -19.40 -1.01 6.76
CA GLN A 333 -18.05 -0.81 7.31
C GLN A 333 -16.98 -1.25 6.31
N ILE A 334 -17.13 -2.43 5.69
CA ILE A 334 -16.17 -2.93 4.69
C ILE A 334 -16.17 -2.07 3.42
N HIS A 335 -17.34 -1.63 2.97
CA HIS A 335 -17.47 -0.73 1.83
C HIS A 335 -16.79 0.62 2.08
N GLU A 336 -16.95 1.16 3.28
CA GLU A 336 -16.33 2.42 3.67
C GLU A 336 -14.80 2.27 3.76
N ILE A 337 -14.29 1.18 4.35
CA ILE A 337 -12.84 0.88 4.35
C ILE A 337 -12.31 0.86 2.90
N ALA A 338 -13.01 0.17 1.98
CA ALA A 338 -12.60 0.13 0.57
C ALA A 338 -12.57 1.51 -0.08
N THR A 339 -13.58 2.33 0.21
CA THR A 339 -13.72 3.70 -0.28
C THR A 339 -12.56 4.57 0.19
N LEU A 340 -12.22 4.53 1.47
CA LEU A 340 -11.10 5.27 2.04
C LEU A 340 -9.75 4.83 1.46
N PHE A 341 -9.51 3.52 1.29
CA PHE A 341 -8.29 3.04 0.64
C PHE A 341 -8.18 3.51 -0.81
N ARG A 342 -9.27 3.49 -1.57
CA ARG A 342 -9.30 4.06 -2.92
C ARG A 342 -8.91 5.52 -2.88
N ASP A 343 -9.57 6.33 -2.07
CA ASP A 343 -9.40 7.78 -2.04
C ASP A 343 -7.99 8.20 -1.59
N LEU A 344 -7.45 7.51 -0.57
CA LEU A 344 -6.10 7.74 -0.05
C LEU A 344 -5.01 7.31 -1.03
N MET A 345 -5.16 6.15 -1.67
CA MET A 345 -4.11 5.57 -2.52
C MET A 345 -4.16 6.08 -3.96
N THR A 346 -5.30 6.57 -4.45
CA THR A 346 -5.46 7.18 -5.78
C THR A 346 -5.79 8.68 -5.74
N PRO A 347 -5.06 9.49 -4.95
CA PRO A 347 -5.41 10.88 -4.72
C PRO A 347 -5.27 11.73 -5.98
N GLN A 348 -6.16 12.71 -6.15
CA GLN A 348 -6.14 13.62 -7.31
C GLN A 348 -4.93 14.58 -7.28
N HIS A 349 -4.41 14.89 -6.08
CA HIS A 349 -3.46 15.99 -5.89
C HIS A 349 -2.23 15.66 -5.01
N ILE A 350 -2.16 14.48 -4.38
CA ILE A 350 -0.99 14.09 -3.57
C ILE A 350 0.16 13.66 -4.48
N LYS A 351 1.31 14.31 -4.29
CA LYS A 351 2.52 14.10 -5.09
C LYS A 351 3.37 12.92 -4.61
N ASP A 352 3.25 12.52 -3.35
CA ASP A 352 4.06 11.46 -2.76
C ASP A 352 3.21 10.33 -2.12
N LEU A 353 3.09 9.22 -2.85
CA LEU A 353 2.42 8.01 -2.36
C LEU A 353 3.21 7.32 -1.23
N GLN A 354 4.52 7.58 -1.09
CA GLN A 354 5.31 7.04 0.02
C GLN A 354 4.90 7.68 1.34
N GLU A 355 4.56 8.97 1.32
CA GLU A 355 4.04 9.66 2.50
C GLU A 355 2.70 9.07 2.93
N VAL A 356 1.80 8.77 1.98
CA VAL A 356 0.51 8.12 2.26
C VAL A 356 0.70 6.75 2.91
N ASP A 357 1.50 5.90 2.28
CA ASP A 357 1.83 4.56 2.77
C ASP A 357 2.41 4.61 4.19
N TYR A 358 3.38 5.50 4.42
CA TYR A 358 3.99 5.71 5.74
C TYR A 358 2.95 6.17 6.79
N LYS A 359 2.07 7.11 6.45
CA LYS A 359 1.07 7.66 7.39
C LYS A 359 0.01 6.65 7.77
N ILE A 360 -0.50 5.86 6.81
CA ILE A 360 -1.46 4.78 7.11
C ILE A 360 -0.83 3.79 8.09
N ASN A 361 0.37 3.30 7.79
CA ASN A 361 1.09 2.35 8.64
C ASN A 361 1.42 2.93 10.02
N LEU A 362 1.78 4.21 10.10
CA LEU A 362 2.03 4.90 11.36
C LEU A 362 0.77 5.02 12.22
N GLU A 363 -0.39 5.34 11.65
CA GLU A 363 -1.64 5.45 12.42
C GLU A 363 -2.14 4.09 12.89
N VAL A 364 -2.06 3.07 12.02
CA VAL A 364 -2.48 1.70 12.32
C VAL A 364 -1.59 1.06 13.39
N SER A 365 -0.26 1.25 13.33
CA SER A 365 0.69 0.70 14.30
C SER A 365 0.50 1.22 15.73
N LYS A 366 -0.03 2.45 15.90
CA LYS A 366 -0.33 3.04 17.21
C LYS A 366 -1.57 2.46 17.90
N THR A 367 -2.36 1.64 17.19
CA THR A 367 -3.60 1.07 17.73
C THR A 367 -3.41 -0.30 18.36
N ASN A 368 -4.43 -0.74 19.08
CA ASN A 368 -4.56 -2.10 19.59
C ASN A 368 -5.16 -3.07 18.56
N LEU A 369 -5.13 -2.75 17.27
CA LEU A 369 -5.57 -3.66 16.21
C LEU A 369 -4.79 -4.97 16.26
N PRO A 370 -5.41 -6.09 15.88
CA PRO A 370 -4.72 -7.36 15.66
C PRO A 370 -3.51 -7.21 14.74
N GLU A 371 -2.42 -7.92 15.02
CA GLU A 371 -1.19 -7.85 14.22
C GLU A 371 -1.42 -8.35 12.79
N VAL A 372 -2.28 -9.35 12.59
CA VAL A 372 -2.69 -9.81 11.26
C VAL A 372 -3.42 -8.71 10.50
N VAL A 373 -4.24 -7.90 11.16
CA VAL A 373 -4.91 -6.75 10.52
C VAL A 373 -3.88 -5.68 10.15
N LYS A 374 -2.94 -5.37 11.04
CA LYS A 374 -1.86 -4.39 10.77
C LYS A 374 -0.97 -4.83 9.60
N SER A 375 -0.54 -6.09 9.60
CA SER A 375 0.25 -6.68 8.52
C SER A 375 -0.47 -6.62 7.18
N LYS A 376 -1.79 -6.93 7.17
CA LYS A 376 -2.60 -6.83 5.96
C LYS A 376 -2.73 -5.42 5.42
N VAL A 377 -2.89 -4.42 6.30
CA VAL A 377 -2.94 -3.02 5.90
C VAL A 377 -1.60 -2.62 5.25
N ASN A 378 -0.48 -2.97 5.87
CA ASN A 378 0.86 -2.67 5.35
C ASN A 378 1.12 -3.30 3.97
N ALA A 379 0.78 -4.58 3.82
CA ALA A 379 0.94 -5.28 2.56
C ALA A 379 0.05 -4.67 1.46
N LEU A 380 -1.20 -4.34 1.79
CA LEU A 380 -2.12 -3.71 0.85
C LEU A 380 -1.61 -2.33 0.38
N THR A 381 -1.17 -1.47 1.30
CA THR A 381 -0.68 -0.13 0.94
C THR A 381 0.59 -0.22 0.10
N SER A 382 1.52 -1.12 0.45
CA SER A 382 2.74 -1.38 -0.31
C SER A 382 2.46 -1.81 -1.75
N ILE A 383 1.47 -2.69 -1.94
CA ILE A 383 1.08 -3.21 -3.27
C ILE A 383 0.39 -2.15 -4.10
N LEU A 384 -0.59 -1.45 -3.53
CA LEU A 384 -1.26 -0.35 -4.22
C LEU A 384 -0.27 0.74 -4.61
N HIS A 385 0.65 1.12 -3.72
CA HIS A 385 1.71 2.07 -4.02
C HIS A 385 2.59 1.60 -5.19
N THR A 386 3.05 0.35 -5.17
CA THR A 386 3.88 -0.22 -6.26
C THR A 386 3.14 -0.23 -7.59
N ARG A 387 1.88 -0.69 -7.61
CA ARG A 387 1.05 -0.76 -8.83
C ARG A 387 0.77 0.63 -9.41
N ILE A 388 0.44 1.60 -8.56
CA ILE A 388 0.18 2.97 -9.00
C ILE A 388 1.45 3.63 -9.52
N ARG A 389 2.61 3.41 -8.87
CA ARG A 389 3.90 3.88 -9.36
C ARG A 389 4.22 3.34 -10.74
N ASN A 390 4.03 2.04 -10.96
CA ASN A 390 4.30 1.39 -12.23
C ASN A 390 3.35 1.85 -13.34
N SER A 391 2.08 2.11 -13.01
CA SER A 391 1.10 2.67 -13.97
C SER A 391 1.45 4.08 -14.47
N LYS A 392 2.24 4.86 -13.70
CA LYS A 392 2.66 6.22 -14.05
C LYS A 392 3.98 6.28 -14.83
N ALA A 393 4.79 5.23 -14.81
CA ALA A 393 6.07 5.19 -15.53
C ALA A 393 5.82 4.83 -17.01
N THR A 394 6.02 5.80 -17.92
CA THR A 394 5.66 5.67 -19.35
C THR A 394 6.51 4.69 -20.15
N GLN A 395 7.58 4.11 -19.59
CA GLN A 395 8.46 3.16 -20.26
C GLN A 395 9.40 2.59 -19.20
N SER A 396 9.23 1.32 -18.84
CA SER A 396 10.37 0.46 -18.50
C SER A 396 9.99 -1.01 -18.55
N THR A 397 10.70 -1.70 -19.42
CA THR A 397 11.00 -3.13 -19.46
C THR A 397 10.87 -3.80 -18.09
N TYR A 398 10.02 -4.84 -18.02
CA TYR A 398 9.93 -5.86 -16.98
C TYR A 398 10.61 -5.48 -15.65
N SER A 399 9.91 -4.72 -14.82
CA SER A 399 10.28 -4.62 -13.40
C SER A 399 9.86 -5.91 -12.71
N SER A 400 10.79 -6.58 -12.04
CA SER A 400 10.65 -7.80 -11.24
C SER A 400 9.67 -7.75 -10.05
N GLY A 401 8.72 -6.80 -10.04
CA GLY A 401 7.69 -6.63 -9.00
C GLY A 401 6.27 -6.95 -9.45
N GLU A 402 6.06 -7.46 -10.67
CA GLU A 402 4.75 -7.76 -11.26
C GLU A 402 3.94 -8.83 -10.50
N SER A 403 4.57 -9.65 -9.65
CA SER A 403 3.90 -10.75 -8.94
C SER A 403 2.99 -10.30 -7.80
N SER A 404 3.36 -9.25 -7.05
CA SER A 404 2.73 -8.93 -5.75
C SER A 404 1.23 -8.61 -5.81
N GLY A 405 0.78 -7.89 -6.85
CA GLY A 405 -0.65 -7.55 -6.99
C GLY A 405 -1.54 -8.69 -7.49
N GLU A 406 -1.00 -9.74 -8.11
CA GLU A 406 -1.78 -10.94 -8.48
C GLU A 406 -2.20 -11.73 -7.23
N LEU A 407 -1.41 -11.61 -6.16
CA LEU A 407 -1.57 -12.28 -4.86
C LEU A 407 -2.72 -11.71 -4.04
N TRP A 408 -2.86 -10.38 -4.04
CA TRP A 408 -3.87 -9.66 -3.27
C TRP A 408 -5.22 -9.59 -4.02
N GLY A 409 -5.21 -9.94 -5.30
CA GLY A 409 -6.41 -10.25 -6.05
C GLY A 409 -6.13 -10.21 -7.54
N LYS A 410 -6.47 -11.29 -8.25
CA LYS A 410 -6.45 -11.33 -9.71
C LYS A 410 -7.20 -10.14 -10.32
N ALA A 411 -8.33 -9.76 -9.73
CA ALA A 411 -9.11 -8.58 -10.11
C ALA A 411 -8.33 -7.26 -9.96
N LEU A 412 -7.49 -7.12 -8.93
CA LEU A 412 -6.66 -5.94 -8.73
C LEU A 412 -5.52 -5.90 -9.74
N ALA A 413 -4.83 -7.02 -9.98
CA ALA A 413 -3.80 -7.11 -11.01
C ALA A 413 -4.35 -6.83 -12.41
N GLU A 414 -5.45 -7.48 -12.80
CA GLU A 414 -6.13 -7.26 -14.08
C GLU A 414 -6.60 -5.80 -14.25
N ALA A 415 -7.09 -5.17 -13.17
CA ALA A 415 -7.52 -3.77 -13.21
C ALA A 415 -6.38 -2.80 -13.56
N PHE A 416 -5.18 -3.02 -13.03
CA PHE A 416 -4.02 -2.19 -13.34
C PHE A 416 -3.35 -2.57 -14.66
N SER A 417 -3.37 -3.84 -15.05
CA SER A 417 -2.80 -4.31 -16.33
C SER A 417 -3.62 -3.90 -17.55
N SER A 418 -4.95 -3.89 -17.46
CA SER A 418 -5.84 -3.45 -18.56
C SER A 418 -5.63 -1.97 -18.93
N GLN A 419 -5.32 -1.11 -17.95
CA GLN A 419 -4.98 0.28 -18.21
C GLN A 419 -3.73 0.42 -19.08
N LEU A 420 -2.67 -0.35 -18.82
CA LEU A 420 -1.40 -0.27 -19.57
C LEU A 420 -1.56 -0.61 -21.05
N GLN A 421 -2.51 -1.47 -21.42
CA GLN A 421 -2.75 -1.85 -22.81
C GLN A 421 -3.47 -0.77 -23.62
N ASP A 422 -4.46 -0.09 -23.05
CA ASP A 422 -5.18 1.03 -23.71
C ASP A 422 -4.24 2.21 -24.03
N HIS A 423 -3.18 2.41 -23.25
CA HIS A 423 -2.21 3.51 -23.43
C HIS A 423 -1.20 3.28 -24.56
N SER A 424 -1.06 2.06 -25.07
CA SER A 424 -0.10 1.73 -26.13
C SER A 424 -0.59 2.05 -27.55
N LEU A 425 -1.85 2.46 -27.70
CA LEU A 425 -2.49 2.82 -28.99
C LEU A 425 -2.55 4.35 -29.24
N ALA A 426 -2.16 5.19 -28.28
CA ALA A 426 -2.16 6.64 -28.43
C ALA A 426 -0.84 7.13 -29.05
N THR A 427 -0.87 7.44 -30.35
CA THR A 427 0.23 8.05 -31.11
C THR A 427 0.62 9.46 -30.62
N SER A 428 1.83 9.86 -30.99
CA SER A 428 2.72 10.86 -30.37
C SER A 428 2.30 12.34 -30.28
N ASP A 429 1.09 12.76 -30.62
CA ASP A 429 0.75 14.19 -30.73
C ASP A 429 -0.16 14.74 -29.61
N ASP A 430 -0.56 13.90 -28.66
CA ASP A 430 -1.57 14.23 -27.65
C ASP A 430 -1.00 14.74 -26.31
N GLN A 431 0.09 15.52 -26.32
CA GLN A 431 0.63 16.12 -25.09
C GLN A 431 -0.32 17.15 -24.43
N GLN A 432 -1.30 17.69 -25.16
CA GLN A 432 -2.35 18.56 -24.60
C GLN A 432 -3.59 17.79 -24.10
N LEU A 433 -3.79 16.53 -24.48
CA LEU A 433 -4.87 15.68 -23.96
C LEU A 433 -4.47 14.93 -22.67
N LEU A 434 -3.19 15.00 -22.28
CA LEU A 434 -2.68 14.45 -21.02
C LEU A 434 -3.26 15.12 -19.77
N SER A 435 -3.88 16.30 -19.89
CA SER A 435 -4.65 16.95 -18.80
C SER A 435 -6.04 16.36 -18.60
N ASN A 436 -6.56 15.56 -19.56
CA ASN A 436 -7.89 14.94 -19.51
C ASN A 436 -7.83 13.45 -19.13
N ARG A 437 -6.75 12.99 -18.48
CA ARG A 437 -6.72 11.63 -17.93
C ARG A 437 -7.79 11.52 -16.83
N PRO A 438 -8.73 10.54 -16.89
CA PRO A 438 -9.57 10.28 -15.74
C PRO A 438 -8.66 9.96 -14.55
N SER A 439 -8.90 10.59 -13.41
CA SER A 439 -8.20 10.27 -12.18
C SER A 439 -8.29 8.77 -11.93
N LEU A 440 -7.19 8.14 -11.48
CA LEU A 440 -7.20 6.71 -11.12
C LEU A 440 -8.30 6.39 -10.09
N GLN A 441 -8.68 7.39 -9.29
CA GLN A 441 -9.79 7.36 -8.33
C GLN A 441 -11.14 7.04 -8.97
N ASN A 442 -11.42 7.60 -10.15
CA ASN A 442 -12.72 7.46 -10.81
C ASN A 442 -12.77 6.28 -11.79
N ASN A 443 -11.71 5.45 -11.83
CA ASN A 443 -11.68 4.29 -12.70
C ASN A 443 -12.52 3.14 -12.12
N PRO A 444 -13.60 2.71 -12.78
CA PRO A 444 -14.51 1.69 -12.24
C PRO A 444 -13.86 0.29 -12.15
N VAL A 445 -12.85 0.01 -12.98
CA VAL A 445 -12.13 -1.27 -12.97
C VAL A 445 -11.18 -1.32 -11.76
N ILE A 446 -10.42 -0.25 -11.52
CA ILE A 446 -9.56 -0.11 -10.34
C ILE A 446 -10.39 -0.15 -9.05
N TRP A 447 -11.51 0.56 -9.01
CA TRP A 447 -12.44 0.50 -7.89
C TRP A 447 -12.90 -0.92 -7.59
N ARG A 448 -13.34 -1.66 -8.61
CA ARG A 448 -13.77 -3.06 -8.45
C ARG A 448 -12.64 -3.95 -7.93
N GLY A 449 -11.42 -3.76 -8.44
CA GLY A 449 -10.24 -4.48 -7.97
C GLY A 449 -9.92 -4.21 -6.49
N ILE A 450 -9.92 -2.94 -6.07
CA ILE A 450 -9.70 -2.53 -4.68
C ILE A 450 -10.81 -3.09 -3.78
N LYS A 451 -12.07 -2.86 -4.15
CA LYS A 451 -13.23 -3.32 -3.38
C LYS A 451 -13.20 -4.84 -3.17
N SER A 452 -13.00 -5.62 -4.24
CA SER A 452 -12.95 -7.07 -4.15
C SER A 452 -11.79 -7.57 -3.28
N THR A 453 -10.64 -6.90 -3.33
CA THR A 453 -9.48 -7.20 -2.48
C THR A 453 -9.80 -6.93 -1.01
N ILE A 454 -10.40 -5.77 -0.71
CA ILE A 454 -10.78 -5.41 0.66
C ILE A 454 -11.82 -6.37 1.22
N GLU A 455 -12.86 -6.69 0.47
CA GLU A 455 -13.87 -7.68 0.88
C GLU A 455 -13.21 -9.03 1.17
N ARG A 456 -12.32 -9.50 0.30
CA ARG A 456 -11.63 -10.79 0.49
C ARG A 456 -10.80 -10.82 1.77
N GLU A 457 -10.09 -9.73 2.09
CA GLU A 457 -9.12 -9.70 3.20
C GLU A 457 -9.72 -9.28 4.55
N PHE A 458 -10.74 -8.41 4.52
CA PHE A 458 -11.30 -7.75 5.69
C PHE A 458 -12.76 -8.12 5.99
N THR A 459 -13.45 -9.00 5.26
CA THR A 459 -14.84 -9.35 5.67
C THR A 459 -14.93 -10.07 7.04
N THR A 460 -13.83 -10.64 7.53
CA THR A 460 -13.84 -11.42 8.79
C THR A 460 -13.32 -10.67 10.02
N ILE A 461 -12.90 -9.40 9.88
CA ILE A 461 -12.49 -8.57 11.01
C ILE A 461 -13.71 -8.29 11.91
N SER A 462 -13.48 -8.11 13.21
CA SER A 462 -14.55 -7.73 14.12
C SER A 462 -15.03 -6.30 13.85
N SER A 463 -16.31 -6.03 14.07
CA SER A 463 -16.90 -4.70 13.85
C SER A 463 -16.16 -3.61 14.65
N ALA A 464 -15.79 -3.89 15.90
CA ALA A 464 -15.01 -2.96 16.72
C ALA A 464 -13.61 -2.67 16.14
N ASN A 465 -12.94 -3.67 15.57
CA ASN A 465 -11.66 -3.44 14.91
C ASN A 465 -11.85 -2.69 13.58
N ALA A 466 -12.95 -2.92 12.87
CA ALA A 466 -13.26 -2.17 11.64
C ALA A 466 -13.47 -0.70 11.95
N ASP A 467 -14.16 -0.35 13.04
CA ASP A 467 -14.30 1.04 13.51
C ASP A 467 -12.94 1.68 13.81
N ILE A 468 -12.05 0.97 14.50
CA ILE A 468 -10.70 1.46 14.78
C ILE A 468 -9.92 1.72 13.48
N LEU A 469 -10.04 0.82 12.49
CA LEU A 469 -9.38 0.98 11.20
C LEU A 469 -9.98 2.16 10.40
N LEU A 470 -11.30 2.30 10.37
CA LEU A 470 -11.99 3.45 9.76
C LEU A 470 -11.52 4.76 10.37
N ASP A 471 -11.45 4.85 11.70
CA ASP A 471 -10.95 6.03 12.39
C ASP A 471 -9.50 6.36 12.02
N CYS A 472 -8.63 5.35 11.87
CA CYS A 472 -7.26 5.56 11.40
C CYS A 472 -7.25 6.13 9.98
N LEU A 473 -7.99 5.53 9.06
CA LEU A 473 -8.03 5.94 7.66
C LEU A 473 -8.63 7.35 7.50
N ARG A 474 -9.69 7.68 8.25
CA ARG A 474 -10.29 9.04 8.28
C ARG A 474 -9.32 10.08 8.83
N ARG A 475 -8.52 9.76 9.86
CA ARG A 475 -7.46 10.65 10.36
C ARG A 475 -6.40 10.93 9.29
N VAL A 476 -5.97 9.91 8.55
CA VAL A 476 -5.00 10.06 7.46
C VAL A 476 -5.59 10.88 6.31
N GLN A 477 -6.85 10.63 5.93
CA GLN A 477 -7.54 11.41 4.90
C GLN A 477 -7.64 12.88 5.29
N THR A 478 -8.03 13.16 6.54
CA THR A 478 -8.11 14.52 7.08
C THR A 478 -6.74 15.21 7.03
N PHE A 479 -5.66 14.51 7.39
CA PHE A 479 -4.30 15.05 7.33
C PHE A 479 -3.93 15.49 5.90
N PHE A 480 -4.11 14.62 4.91
CA PHE A 480 -3.75 14.95 3.52
C PHE A 480 -4.66 16.00 2.89
N MET A 481 -5.97 15.96 3.16
CA MET A 481 -6.89 17.03 2.72
C MET A 481 -6.45 18.38 3.29
N THR A 482 -6.07 18.41 4.57
CA THR A 482 -5.62 19.64 5.24
C THR A 482 -4.31 20.16 4.67
N GLN A 483 -3.34 19.27 4.39
CA GLN A 483 -2.09 19.63 3.74
C GLN A 483 -2.33 20.20 2.33
N GLU A 484 -3.24 19.60 1.56
CA GLU A 484 -3.58 20.07 0.23
C GLU A 484 -4.25 21.45 0.25
N ILE A 485 -5.25 21.65 1.11
CA ILE A 485 -5.90 22.94 1.35
C ILE A 485 -4.83 23.99 1.69
N SER A 486 -3.90 23.64 2.59
CA SER A 486 -2.84 24.54 3.04
C SER A 486 -1.92 24.97 1.89
N GLN A 487 -1.51 24.02 1.05
CA GLN A 487 -0.65 24.30 -0.12
C GLN A 487 -1.37 25.16 -1.16
N ARG A 488 -2.66 24.89 -1.43
CA ARG A 488 -3.48 25.71 -2.34
C ARG A 488 -3.58 27.14 -1.84
N ILE A 489 -3.97 27.34 -0.57
CA ILE A 489 -4.07 28.67 0.04
C ILE A 489 -2.73 29.40 -0.02
N TYR A 490 -1.64 28.74 0.39
CA TYR A 490 -0.32 29.34 0.35
C TYR A 490 0.08 29.73 -1.07
N SER A 491 -0.15 28.86 -2.07
CA SER A 491 0.19 29.15 -3.47
C SER A 491 -0.54 30.37 -4.03
N VAL A 492 -1.81 30.58 -3.63
CA VAL A 492 -2.65 31.70 -4.05
C VAL A 492 -2.28 32.99 -3.31
N LEU A 493 -2.10 32.92 -2.00
CA LEU A 493 -1.86 34.11 -1.16
C LEU A 493 -0.41 34.59 -1.22
N LYS A 494 0.55 33.74 -1.61
CA LYS A 494 1.95 34.12 -1.73
C LYS A 494 2.13 35.23 -2.77
N GLY A 495 2.57 36.40 -2.32
CA GLY A 495 2.77 37.56 -3.19
C GLY A 495 1.52 38.41 -3.43
N THR A 496 0.40 38.14 -2.75
CA THR A 496 -0.77 39.04 -2.75
C THR A 496 -0.51 40.28 -1.91
N ASN A 497 -0.93 41.44 -2.44
CA ASN A 497 -0.91 42.70 -1.68
C ASN A 497 -2.15 42.84 -0.79
N ASP A 498 -2.16 43.82 0.11
CA ASP A 498 -3.25 43.96 1.09
C ASP A 498 -4.61 44.35 0.45
N SER A 499 -4.58 45.00 -0.72
CA SER A 499 -5.80 45.29 -1.49
C SER A 499 -6.42 44.01 -2.07
N GLU A 500 -5.58 43.16 -2.68
CA GLU A 500 -5.97 41.85 -3.22
C GLU A 500 -6.55 40.95 -2.12
N LYS A 501 -5.91 40.92 -0.93
CA LYS A 501 -6.43 40.17 0.22
C LYS A 501 -7.79 40.67 0.72
N ASN A 502 -7.97 41.99 0.80
CA ASN A 502 -9.25 42.57 1.22
C ASN A 502 -10.37 42.22 0.24
N HIS A 503 -10.07 42.17 -1.05
CA HIS A 503 -11.05 41.77 -2.05
C HIS A 503 -11.39 40.28 -1.97
N LEU A 504 -10.39 39.40 -1.79
CA LEU A 504 -10.63 37.98 -1.55
C LEU A 504 -11.50 37.74 -0.32
N LEU A 505 -11.28 38.49 0.76
CA LEU A 505 -12.11 38.46 1.96
C LEU A 505 -13.56 38.86 1.69
N GLN A 506 -13.77 39.97 0.96
CA GLN A 506 -15.11 40.44 0.62
C GLN A 506 -15.84 39.44 -0.28
N TRP A 507 -15.15 38.89 -1.28
CA TRP A 507 -15.72 37.88 -2.17
C TRP A 507 -16.09 36.59 -1.42
N ALA A 508 -15.18 36.08 -0.58
CA ALA A 508 -15.45 34.90 0.25
C ALA A 508 -16.63 35.14 1.20
N GLN A 509 -16.73 36.32 1.81
CA GLN A 509 -17.88 36.70 2.63
C GLN A 509 -19.18 36.71 1.84
N ASN A 510 -19.19 37.28 0.63
CA ASN A 510 -20.39 37.30 -0.22
C ASN A 510 -20.83 35.89 -0.61
N LYS A 511 -19.87 35.02 -0.97
CA LYS A 511 -20.16 33.61 -1.30
C LYS A 511 -20.70 32.85 -0.09
N LEU A 512 -20.12 33.05 1.09
CA LEU A 512 -20.63 32.47 2.35
C LEU A 512 -22.00 33.04 2.74
N ASN A 513 -22.29 34.30 2.48
CA ASN A 513 -23.60 34.90 2.71
C ASN A 513 -24.67 34.28 1.80
N GLY A 514 -24.34 33.99 0.54
CA GLY A 514 -25.24 33.27 -0.37
C GLY A 514 -25.59 31.86 0.11
N LEU A 515 -24.69 31.19 0.84
CA LEU A 515 -24.97 29.88 1.44
C LEU A 515 -25.94 29.94 2.63
N GLN A 516 -26.12 31.12 3.27
CA GLN A 516 -27.12 31.29 4.33
C GLN A 516 -28.56 31.14 3.81
N GLU A 517 -28.78 31.33 2.51
CA GLU A 517 -30.09 31.14 1.88
C GLU A 517 -30.48 29.66 1.74
N TYR A 518 -29.55 28.73 1.99
CA TYR A 518 -29.75 27.29 1.87
C TYR A 518 -29.50 26.54 3.20
N PRO A 519 -30.36 26.72 4.23
CA PRO A 519 -30.19 26.11 5.55
C PRO A 519 -30.29 24.58 5.57
N ARG A 520 -30.64 23.94 4.45
CA ARG A 520 -30.57 22.48 4.28
C ARG A 520 -29.16 21.96 3.99
N LEU A 521 -28.26 22.83 3.52
CA LEU A 521 -26.89 22.47 3.09
C LEU A 521 -25.85 22.75 4.18
N ILE A 522 -26.05 23.76 5.02
CA ILE A 522 -25.10 24.12 6.08
C ILE A 522 -25.83 24.70 7.30
N THR A 523 -25.44 24.27 8.50
CA THR A 523 -25.99 24.85 9.72
C THR A 523 -25.37 26.22 10.01
N SER A 524 -26.08 27.08 10.76
CA SER A 524 -25.55 28.39 11.15
C SER A 524 -24.22 28.30 11.92
N TYR A 525 -24.09 27.29 12.77
CA TYR A 525 -22.87 27.02 13.53
C TYR A 525 -21.68 26.68 12.64
N GLU A 526 -21.88 25.84 11.64
CA GLU A 526 -20.84 25.43 10.69
C GLU A 526 -20.43 26.58 9.77
N LEU A 527 -21.39 27.40 9.35
CA LEU A 527 -21.15 28.59 8.54
C LEU A 527 -20.34 29.64 9.31
N ASP A 528 -20.62 29.83 10.61
CA ASP A 528 -19.84 30.72 11.47
C ASP A 528 -18.42 30.18 11.70
N LYS A 529 -18.24 28.86 11.83
CA LYS A 529 -16.90 28.24 11.86
C LYS A 529 -16.13 28.51 10.57
N LEU A 530 -16.73 28.27 9.40
CA LEU A 530 -16.10 28.54 8.11
C LEU A 530 -15.69 30.02 8.00
N ARG A 531 -16.58 30.95 8.36
CA ARG A 531 -16.28 32.39 8.39
C ARG A 531 -15.07 32.70 9.27
N ASN A 532 -15.02 32.14 10.49
CA ASN A 532 -13.90 32.36 11.41
C ASN A 532 -12.58 31.84 10.83
N VAL A 533 -12.59 30.68 10.19
CA VAL A 533 -11.42 30.10 9.53
C VAL A 533 -10.95 31.02 8.39
N PHE A 534 -11.82 31.41 7.45
CA PHE A 534 -11.47 32.33 6.35
C PHE A 534 -10.94 33.68 6.84
N MET A 535 -11.57 34.27 7.85
CA MET A 535 -11.16 35.55 8.43
C MET A 535 -9.78 35.47 9.09
N ASN A 536 -9.44 34.34 9.72
CA ASN A 536 -8.12 34.16 10.33
C ASN A 536 -7.03 33.81 9.31
N LEU A 537 -7.41 33.26 8.16
CA LEU A 537 -6.50 32.88 7.07
C LEU A 537 -5.99 34.04 6.25
N ILE A 538 -6.84 35.01 5.95
CA ILE A 538 -6.51 36.15 5.07
C ILE A 538 -6.02 37.37 5.89
N LYS A 539 -5.89 37.24 7.21
CA LYS A 539 -5.36 38.29 8.10
C LYS A 539 -3.92 38.71 7.71
N PRO A 540 -3.49 39.94 8.05
CA PRO A 540 -2.38 40.65 7.39
C PRO A 540 -0.94 40.17 7.67
N ASP A 541 -0.71 39.00 8.29
CA ASP A 541 0.64 38.56 8.67
C ASP A 541 1.42 37.91 7.52
N SER A 542 1.46 38.55 6.35
CA SER A 542 2.04 37.98 5.13
C SER A 542 3.51 38.32 4.89
N ARG A 543 4.26 38.79 5.91
CA ARG A 543 5.65 39.22 5.67
C ARG A 543 6.73 38.24 6.09
N GLU A 544 6.50 37.31 7.02
CA GLU A 544 7.60 36.47 7.55
C GLU A 544 7.14 35.10 8.08
N HIS A 545 6.42 34.30 7.29
CA HIS A 545 6.13 32.92 7.68
C HIS A 545 6.57 31.93 6.62
N SER A 546 7.32 30.91 7.04
CA SER A 546 7.68 29.79 6.18
C SER A 546 6.42 28.97 5.79
N SER A 547 6.47 28.22 4.68
CA SER A 547 5.38 27.31 4.26
C SER A 547 4.94 26.39 5.41
N ALA A 548 5.90 25.93 6.22
CA ALA A 548 5.67 25.02 7.33
C ALA A 548 4.87 25.66 8.49
N GLU A 549 5.10 26.94 8.80
CA GLU A 549 4.35 27.66 9.84
C GLU A 549 2.91 27.94 9.40
N TRP A 550 2.71 28.24 8.11
CA TRP A 550 1.38 28.36 7.52
C TRP A 550 0.64 27.03 7.57
N GLU A 551 1.28 25.95 7.13
CA GLU A 551 0.72 24.59 7.19
C GLU A 551 0.32 24.20 8.61
N GLN A 552 1.14 24.50 9.62
CA GLN A 552 0.80 24.19 11.02
C GLN A 552 -0.40 24.98 11.53
N LYS A 553 -0.48 26.28 11.21
CA LYS A 553 -1.60 27.15 11.61
C LYS A 553 -2.90 26.76 10.90
N LEU A 554 -2.82 26.46 9.61
CA LEU A 554 -3.91 25.94 8.80
C LEU A 554 -4.39 24.58 9.29
N CYS A 555 -3.47 23.68 9.67
CA CYS A 555 -3.80 22.39 10.24
C CYS A 555 -4.69 22.52 11.47
N LEU A 556 -4.35 23.45 12.38
CA LEU A 556 -5.18 23.72 13.56
C LEU A 556 -6.57 24.25 13.15
N MET A 557 -6.64 25.19 12.20
CA MET A 557 -7.91 25.77 11.77
C MET A 557 -8.82 24.79 11.03
N VAL A 558 -8.27 23.94 10.16
CA VAL A 558 -9.05 22.90 9.46
C VAL A 558 -9.47 21.80 10.43
N SER A 559 -8.67 21.49 11.46
CA SER A 559 -9.09 20.54 12.50
C SER A 559 -10.26 21.04 13.35
N GLU A 560 -10.53 22.35 13.37
CA GLU A 560 -11.72 22.93 14.00
C GLU A 560 -12.99 22.76 13.15
N LEU A 561 -12.85 22.47 11.86
CA LEU A 561 -13.95 22.10 10.96
C LEU A 561 -14.35 20.66 11.26
N SER A 562 -15.47 20.50 11.97
CA SER A 562 -15.92 19.23 12.53
C SER A 562 -16.49 18.24 11.50
N SER A 563 -16.57 18.59 10.21
CA SER A 563 -17.09 17.72 9.13
C SER A 563 -16.27 17.83 7.84
N SER A 564 -16.16 16.69 7.14
CA SER A 564 -15.48 16.57 5.83
C SER A 564 -16.07 17.51 4.78
N ASP A 565 -17.38 17.77 4.83
CA ASP A 565 -18.09 18.61 3.86
C ASP A 565 -17.70 20.09 3.97
N LEU A 566 -17.42 20.58 5.19
CA LEU A 566 -16.95 21.96 5.39
C LEU A 566 -15.53 22.14 4.86
N ALA A 567 -14.67 21.13 5.05
CA ALA A 567 -13.33 21.14 4.48
C ALA A 567 -13.39 21.15 2.94
N MET A 568 -14.30 20.38 2.33
CA MET A 568 -14.51 20.39 0.87
C MET A 568 -15.05 21.73 0.34
N MET A 569 -16.04 22.33 1.01
CA MET A 569 -16.51 23.69 0.67
C MET A 569 -15.38 24.72 0.75
N MET A 570 -14.50 24.57 1.73
CA MET A 570 -13.32 25.43 1.86
C MET A 570 -12.33 25.23 0.69
N VAL A 571 -12.10 23.99 0.24
CA VAL A 571 -11.27 23.70 -0.96
C VAL A 571 -11.83 24.40 -2.20
N GLU A 572 -13.15 24.33 -2.42
CA GLU A 572 -13.80 24.93 -3.59
C GLU A 572 -13.67 26.45 -3.59
N ILE A 573 -13.99 27.11 -2.47
CA ILE A 573 -13.89 28.57 -2.33
C ILE A 573 -12.44 29.04 -2.55
N VAL A 574 -11.46 28.31 -2.01
CA VAL A 574 -10.03 28.62 -2.21
C VAL A 574 -9.59 28.38 -3.66
N GLY A 575 -10.12 27.36 -4.33
CA GLY A 575 -9.84 27.08 -5.73
C GLY A 575 -10.14 28.27 -6.65
N ASP A 576 -11.22 29.00 -6.36
CA ASP A 576 -11.65 30.16 -7.14
C ASP A 576 -10.76 31.40 -6.96
N PHE A 577 -10.03 31.50 -5.84
CA PHE A 577 -9.19 32.66 -5.57
C PHE A 577 -8.08 32.85 -6.62
N GLY A 578 -7.55 31.75 -7.18
CA GLY A 578 -6.52 31.81 -8.21
C GLY A 578 -7.02 32.51 -9.48
N GLN A 579 -8.22 32.15 -9.94
CA GLN A 579 -8.85 32.75 -11.12
C GLN A 579 -9.20 34.22 -10.86
N LEU A 580 -9.72 34.51 -9.66
CA LEU A 580 -10.14 35.85 -9.28
C LEU A 580 -8.96 36.83 -9.22
N LEU A 581 -7.84 36.43 -8.60
CA LEU A 581 -6.62 37.24 -8.57
C LEU A 581 -6.03 37.48 -9.96
N SER A 582 -6.06 36.45 -10.83
CA SER A 582 -5.59 36.59 -12.22
C SER A 582 -6.46 37.58 -13.01
N ALA A 583 -7.78 37.47 -12.91
CA ALA A 583 -8.73 38.40 -13.53
C ALA A 583 -8.49 39.84 -13.04
N GLN A 584 -8.34 40.04 -11.72
CA GLN A 584 -8.05 41.35 -11.15
C GLN A 584 -6.73 41.95 -11.62
N ARG A 585 -5.67 41.15 -11.67
CA ARG A 585 -4.37 41.62 -12.17
C ARG A 585 -4.47 42.00 -13.64
N LEU A 586 -5.19 41.22 -14.45
CA LEU A 586 -5.45 41.54 -15.86
C LEU A 586 -6.23 42.84 -16.02
N HIS A 587 -7.31 43.05 -15.25
CA HIS A 587 -8.08 44.30 -15.25
C HIS A 587 -7.24 45.50 -14.82
N ARG A 588 -6.42 45.35 -13.76
CA ARG A 588 -5.50 46.40 -13.31
C ARG A 588 -4.51 46.78 -14.40
N ARG A 589 -3.90 45.79 -15.06
CA ARG A 589 -2.98 46.03 -16.18
C ARG A 589 -3.67 46.68 -17.37
N LEU A 590 -4.91 46.28 -17.66
CA LEU A 590 -5.70 46.89 -18.73
C LEU A 590 -6.00 48.37 -18.43
N GLU A 591 -6.38 48.70 -17.20
CA GLU A 591 -6.67 50.07 -16.73
C GLU A 591 -5.40 50.94 -16.65
N GLU A 592 -4.30 50.43 -16.10
CA GLU A 592 -3.10 51.22 -15.81
C GLU A 592 -2.13 51.31 -17.01
N GLU A 593 -1.94 50.21 -17.73
CA GLU A 593 -0.91 50.12 -18.79
C GLU A 593 -1.49 50.34 -20.20
N VAL A 594 -2.73 49.91 -20.45
CA VAL A 594 -3.31 49.86 -21.81
C VAL A 594 -4.26 51.02 -22.09
N LYS A 595 -5.24 51.27 -21.19
CA LYS A 595 -6.26 52.33 -21.32
C LYS A 595 -5.70 53.71 -21.68
N PRO A 596 -4.55 54.19 -21.13
CA PRO A 596 -4.03 55.50 -21.48
C PRO A 596 -3.57 55.63 -22.94
N SER A 597 -3.38 54.52 -23.64
CA SER A 597 -2.70 54.46 -24.94
C SER A 597 -3.55 53.85 -26.07
N VAL A 598 -4.82 53.51 -25.81
CA VAL A 598 -5.73 52.91 -26.81
C VAL A 598 -7.02 53.72 -26.93
N LYS A 599 -7.74 53.55 -28.06
CA LYS A 599 -9.02 54.25 -28.28
C LYS A 599 -10.11 53.71 -27.35
N PRO A 600 -11.11 54.54 -26.97
CA PRO A 600 -12.22 54.12 -26.11
C PRO A 600 -12.99 52.90 -26.64
N GLU A 601 -13.18 52.78 -27.96
CA GLU A 601 -13.87 51.62 -28.55
C GLU A 601 -13.06 50.32 -28.38
N THR A 602 -11.74 50.39 -28.62
CA THR A 602 -10.82 49.26 -28.45
C THR A 602 -10.74 48.84 -26.99
N TYR A 603 -10.69 49.80 -26.07
CA TYR A 603 -10.72 49.54 -24.63
C TYR A 603 -12.00 48.82 -24.20
N SER A 604 -13.17 49.26 -24.69
CA SER A 604 -14.45 48.61 -24.37
C SER A 604 -14.55 47.17 -24.90
N ILE A 605 -13.89 46.85 -26.01
CA ILE A 605 -13.82 45.48 -26.55
C ILE A 605 -12.91 44.63 -25.67
N LEU A 606 -11.73 45.13 -25.30
CA LEU A 606 -10.79 44.43 -24.41
C LEU A 606 -11.40 44.13 -23.04
N GLN A 607 -12.17 45.08 -22.50
CA GLN A 607 -12.88 44.91 -21.23
C GLN A 607 -13.93 43.79 -21.27
N ARG A 608 -14.55 43.53 -22.44
CA ARG A 608 -15.51 42.42 -22.63
C ARG A 608 -14.86 41.07 -22.89
N ILE A 609 -13.57 41.05 -23.28
CA ILE A 609 -12.81 39.83 -23.58
C ILE A 609 -12.18 39.25 -22.30
N LEU A 610 -11.87 40.10 -21.31
CA LEU A 610 -11.37 39.65 -20.02
C LEU A 610 -12.46 38.92 -19.22
N PRO A 611 -12.09 37.95 -18.37
CA PRO A 611 -12.99 37.43 -17.35
C PRO A 611 -13.50 38.59 -16.50
N GLY A 612 -14.76 38.56 -16.06
CA GLY A 612 -15.32 39.51 -15.10
C GLY A 612 -14.45 39.62 -13.86
N GLU A 613 -14.59 40.72 -13.11
CA GLU A 613 -13.84 40.91 -11.84
C GLU A 613 -14.14 39.81 -10.79
N ASP A 614 -15.23 39.07 -10.99
CA ASP A 614 -15.65 37.89 -10.22
C ASP A 614 -15.13 36.55 -10.78
N GLY A 615 -14.37 36.57 -11.88
CA GLY A 615 -13.81 35.40 -12.56
C GLY A 615 -14.71 34.76 -13.62
N THR A 616 -15.89 35.31 -13.91
CA THR A 616 -16.83 34.72 -14.88
C THR A 616 -16.64 35.26 -16.30
N THR A 617 -16.62 34.40 -17.32
CA THR A 617 -16.41 34.82 -18.72
C THR A 617 -17.74 34.82 -19.49
N GLU A 618 -18.29 36.00 -19.81
CA GLU A 618 -19.58 36.11 -20.53
C GLU A 618 -19.47 36.08 -22.07
N PHE A 619 -18.27 36.07 -22.65
CA PHE A 619 -18.09 36.32 -24.10
C PHE A 619 -17.43 35.14 -24.84
N GLN A 620 -18.05 34.70 -25.95
CA GLN A 620 -17.47 33.74 -26.91
C GLN A 620 -17.32 34.34 -28.31
N PRO A 621 -16.10 34.79 -28.68
CA PRO A 621 -15.64 34.76 -30.06
C PRO A 621 -14.25 34.10 -30.17
N ASP A 622 -13.99 33.50 -31.34
CA ASP A 622 -12.76 32.82 -31.79
C ASP A 622 -11.67 32.57 -30.70
N GLU A 623 -11.82 31.43 -30.00
CA GLU A 623 -11.14 31.00 -28.78
C GLU A 623 -9.60 31.15 -28.81
N PHE A 624 -9.01 31.06 -30.01
CA PHE A 624 -7.58 31.18 -30.23
C PHE A 624 -7.04 32.62 -30.05
N GLN A 625 -7.78 33.63 -30.53
CA GLN A 625 -7.34 35.02 -30.43
C GLN A 625 -7.48 35.58 -29.02
N GLN A 626 -8.56 35.21 -28.32
CA GLN A 626 -8.77 35.55 -26.90
C GLN A 626 -7.68 34.94 -26.02
N LYS A 627 -7.37 33.66 -26.19
CA LYS A 627 -6.32 32.97 -25.42
C LYS A 627 -4.95 33.61 -25.61
N LYS A 628 -4.61 33.96 -26.86
CA LYS A 628 -3.33 34.62 -27.21
C LYS A 628 -3.26 36.04 -26.65
N LEU A 629 -4.37 36.77 -26.62
CA LEU A 629 -4.46 38.11 -26.06
C LEU A 629 -4.32 38.11 -24.54
N ILE A 630 -4.98 37.15 -23.87
CA ILE A 630 -4.83 36.92 -22.42
C ILE A 630 -3.39 36.54 -22.10
N GLU A 631 -2.80 35.59 -22.83
CA GLU A 631 -1.40 35.18 -22.66
C GLU A 631 -0.43 36.36 -22.83
N MET A 632 -0.67 37.25 -23.81
CA MET A 632 0.10 38.48 -23.96
C MET A 632 -0.09 39.46 -22.79
N LEU A 633 -1.32 39.64 -22.32
CA LEU A 633 -1.63 40.47 -21.15
C LEU A 633 -1.06 39.88 -19.84
N GLU A 634 -0.76 38.59 -19.79
CA GLU A 634 -0.10 37.94 -18.66
C GLU A 634 1.43 38.06 -18.72
N THR A 635 2.02 37.96 -19.91
CA THR A 635 3.47 37.73 -20.07
C THR A 635 4.27 38.91 -20.64
N SER A 636 3.62 39.83 -21.35
CA SER A 636 4.30 40.90 -22.10
C SER A 636 4.26 42.23 -21.35
N LYS A 637 5.19 43.16 -21.63
CA LYS A 637 5.16 44.52 -21.06
C LYS A 637 4.04 45.34 -21.69
N GLY A 638 3.43 46.27 -20.94
CA GLY A 638 2.36 47.16 -21.43
C GLY A 638 2.67 47.85 -22.76
N SER A 639 3.92 48.28 -22.96
CA SER A 639 4.37 48.88 -24.22
C SER A 639 4.29 47.95 -25.43
N ASP A 640 4.47 46.64 -25.23
CA ASP A 640 4.46 45.65 -26.29
C ASP A 640 3.03 45.19 -26.61
N ILE A 641 2.16 45.15 -25.58
CA ILE A 641 0.71 44.95 -25.71
C ILE A 641 0.09 46.08 -26.53
N VAL A 642 0.40 47.34 -26.20
CA VAL A 642 -0.09 48.52 -26.91
C VAL A 642 0.40 48.55 -28.37
N LYS A 643 1.66 48.16 -28.63
CA LYS A 643 2.17 48.04 -30.01
C LYS A 643 1.42 46.98 -30.80
N PHE A 644 1.17 45.81 -30.20
CA PHE A 644 0.41 44.73 -30.83
C PHE A 644 -1.02 45.15 -31.17
N LEU A 645 -1.72 45.79 -30.22
CA LEU A 645 -3.08 46.31 -30.39
C LEU A 645 -3.16 47.43 -31.42
N ASN A 646 -2.11 48.24 -31.61
CA ASN A 646 -2.05 49.27 -32.64
C ASN A 646 -1.76 48.69 -34.04
N CYS A 647 -1.11 47.52 -34.12
CA CYS A 647 -0.90 46.81 -35.38
C CYS A 647 -2.10 45.95 -35.80
N PHE A 648 -2.88 45.46 -34.82
CA PHE A 648 -4.14 44.75 -35.04
C PHE A 648 -5.31 45.74 -35.04
N ASN A 649 -5.83 46.10 -36.22
CA ASN A 649 -7.07 46.87 -36.31
C ASN A 649 -8.24 46.04 -35.75
N LEU A 650 -8.56 46.19 -34.47
CA LEU A 650 -9.71 45.58 -33.78
C LEU A 650 -11.09 46.12 -34.26
N ASN A 651 -11.14 46.78 -35.41
CA ASN A 651 -12.34 47.34 -36.04
C ASN A 651 -12.83 46.52 -37.26
N GLN A 652 -12.46 45.24 -37.35
CA GLN A 652 -13.07 44.28 -38.28
C GLN A 652 -13.71 43.12 -37.52
#